data_AF-A0A8B8J707-F1
#
_entry.id   AF-A0A8B8J707-F1
#
_cell.length_a   1.000
_cell.length_b   1.000
_cell.length_c   1.000
_cell.angle_alpha   90.00
_cell.angle_beta   90.00
_cell.angle_gamma   90.00
#
_symmetry.space_group_name_H-M   'P 1'
#
loop_
_entity.id
_entity.type
_entity.pdbx_description
1 polymer ?
#
loop_
_entity_poly.entity_id
_entity_poly.type
_entity_poly.pdbx_seq_one_letter_code
_entity_poly.pdbx_strand_id
1 'polypeptide(L)'
;MGSTGEPDRKRRHFSSISPTAGAAAKKQPLAPSSDDKKLDVAVLQYKNQKLVEQLASQKVEYLALENKHNQLKEKHKNYRNTLLVVNNSWERLVGDLESLSVCTSGSTNDAYDLRHSHMLDDGASCPTEDDFLSRLLQTGATESSNSVCSSQKEDDVGAMELMGKNVLQNIIASFNDVCHVNEELAAAVLVALPEDEPSRQLWKTTNDLHAELGNSLVALGDLHLKHRLLADKFQNHQDADAKNKAEHKRLAEELASTIAELEESNRKLATLKAQRDTTQGTSSPFPMLGNKHVGGDKVRDKQKELQDLECALKELTNLVSSRLVEIRSLHEERIEILKKLAKLQNTLVDMKNISSSKAFQLLNDQLEKSKAEMDQCRASLEKLQVEKDNFVWHEKEMSLKIDLADIFWRVSSFSESRTAELEQRLQKLAEERILLETKLEEASREPGRKKIIAEFKALVLSLPKDMGILQSELSKYKEAASELHSLRGEVQFLSGMLRRKENELESLSDRSANQLSEVNKLQLVVRDLRQTNQELKLFLEMYRCEFNDSREVIESRDMEYKAWALVQSFKSSLDEHKLELRVKAANEAEAISQQRLATAEAKIAELRQKLEDSGREICKHSETLKSKHEEGEAYLSEIESIGQAYEDMQTQNQHLLQQIIERDDYNIKVMDACGQDSDM
;
A
#
# COMPACT_ATOMS: atom_id res chain seq x y z
N MET A 1 39.98 -12.09 4.90
CA MET A 1 40.48 -13.13 5.82
C MET A 1 39.32 -14.09 6.10
N GLY A 2 39.34 -15.39 5.78
CA GLY A 2 39.83 -16.07 4.56
C GLY A 2 38.62 -16.55 3.73
N SER A 3 38.69 -17.09 2.52
CA SER A 3 39.71 -17.91 1.85
C SER A 3 39.81 -19.37 2.33
N THR A 4 38.85 -20.18 1.88
CA THR A 4 38.88 -21.64 1.66
C THR A 4 37.78 -21.93 0.62
N GLY A 5 37.95 -22.70 -0.46
CA GLY A 5 39.08 -23.54 -0.85
C GLY A 5 38.56 -24.94 -1.21
N GLU A 6 38.47 -25.27 -2.50
CA GLU A 6 37.98 -26.57 -2.98
C GLU A 6 38.87 -27.75 -2.57
N PRO A 7 38.39 -29.00 -2.76
CA PRO A 7 39.05 -29.76 -3.82
C PRO A 7 38.10 -30.59 -4.73
N ASP A 8 37.93 -30.12 -5.96
CA ASP A 8 38.05 -30.87 -7.22
C ASP A 8 38.18 -32.41 -7.10
N ARG A 9 37.06 -33.14 -7.22
CA ARG A 9 37.02 -34.60 -7.28
C ARG A 9 37.16 -35.13 -8.70
N LYS A 10 38.40 -35.16 -9.20
CA LYS A 10 38.79 -35.76 -10.49
C LYS A 10 38.29 -37.21 -10.64
N ARG A 11 37.26 -37.43 -11.47
CA ARG A 11 36.87 -38.78 -11.91
C ARG A 11 38.01 -39.41 -12.71
N ARG A 12 38.60 -40.50 -12.20
CA ARG A 12 39.51 -41.35 -12.97
C ARG A 12 38.67 -42.24 -13.89
N HIS A 13 38.83 -42.06 -15.20
CA HIS A 13 38.35 -43.03 -16.18
C HIS A 13 39.19 -44.31 -16.08
N PHE A 14 38.54 -45.46 -15.95
CA PHE A 14 39.18 -46.78 -16.02
C PHE A 14 38.58 -47.56 -17.19
N SER A 15 39.30 -47.58 -18.31
CA SER A 15 38.90 -48.30 -19.52
C SER A 15 39.19 -49.80 -19.36
N SER A 16 38.15 -50.61 -19.23
CA SER A 16 38.27 -52.07 -19.19
C SER A 16 38.41 -52.67 -20.59
N ILE A 17 39.65 -52.95 -21.02
CA ILE A 17 39.93 -53.73 -22.23
C ILE A 17 40.39 -55.13 -21.82
N SER A 18 39.57 -56.13 -22.13
CA SER A 18 39.93 -57.55 -22.01
C SER A 18 40.70 -58.02 -23.24
N PRO A 19 41.78 -58.81 -23.07
CA PRO A 19 42.27 -59.70 -24.11
C PRO A 19 42.10 -61.18 -23.69
N THR A 20 41.43 -61.95 -24.54
CA THR A 20 41.20 -63.40 -24.37
C THR A 20 42.52 -64.19 -24.46
N ALA A 21 42.63 -65.29 -23.73
CA ALA A 21 43.69 -66.29 -23.97
C ALA A 21 43.51 -66.96 -25.34
N GLY A 22 44.54 -67.51 -26.00
CA GLY A 22 45.97 -67.60 -25.64
C GLY A 22 46.56 -68.93 -26.12
N ALA A 23 47.88 -69.00 -26.37
CA ALA A 23 48.58 -70.26 -26.63
C ALA A 23 50.11 -70.10 -26.59
N ALA A 24 50.82 -70.88 -25.73
CA ALA A 24 52.08 -71.58 -26.04
C ALA A 24 52.78 -72.19 -24.79
N ALA A 25 53.58 -73.23 -25.06
CA ALA A 25 54.81 -73.63 -24.38
C ALA A 25 54.82 -74.27 -22.96
N LYS A 26 54.97 -75.61 -22.98
CA LYS A 26 55.98 -76.41 -22.23
C LYS A 26 55.77 -76.68 -20.72
N LYS A 27 56.45 -77.74 -20.25
CA LYS A 27 56.25 -78.44 -18.96
C LYS A 27 57.42 -78.18 -17.98
N GLN A 28 57.11 -77.88 -16.71
CA GLN A 28 57.77 -78.38 -15.48
C GLN A 28 59.30 -78.13 -15.26
N PRO A 29 59.92 -78.51 -14.10
CA PRO A 29 59.38 -78.94 -12.78
C PRO A 29 60.01 -78.24 -11.54
N LEU A 30 59.63 -78.67 -10.31
CA LEU A 30 60.31 -78.48 -8.99
C LEU A 30 60.29 -77.06 -8.38
N ALA A 31 60.29 -76.82 -7.06
CA ALA A 31 60.01 -77.64 -5.85
C ALA A 31 59.56 -76.70 -4.70
N PRO A 32 58.87 -77.16 -3.64
CA PRO A 32 58.21 -76.26 -2.68
C PRO A 32 59.11 -75.77 -1.53
N SER A 33 59.10 -74.46 -1.26
CA SER A 33 59.50 -73.91 0.05
C SER A 33 58.35 -74.05 1.07
N SER A 34 58.65 -73.97 2.37
CA SER A 34 57.64 -74.08 3.43
C SER A 34 57.01 -72.76 3.84
N ASP A 35 57.67 -71.62 3.59
CA ASP A 35 57.21 -70.32 4.08
C ASP A 35 56.51 -69.47 3.01
N ASP A 36 56.79 -69.68 1.72
CA ASP A 36 55.99 -69.08 0.64
C ASP A 36 54.50 -69.43 0.80
N LYS A 37 54.20 -70.66 1.22
CA LYS A 37 52.82 -71.11 1.47
C LYS A 37 52.13 -70.35 2.60
N LYS A 38 52.84 -69.85 3.60
CA LYS A 38 52.26 -69.00 4.65
C LYS A 38 52.06 -67.58 4.14
N LEU A 39 53.03 -67.06 3.37
CA LEU A 39 52.95 -65.72 2.79
C LEU A 39 51.79 -65.62 1.79
N ASP A 40 51.63 -66.61 0.92
CA ASP A 40 50.58 -66.66 -0.11
C ASP A 40 49.18 -66.85 0.51
N VAL A 41 49.06 -67.65 1.59
CA VAL A 41 47.82 -67.72 2.39
C VAL A 41 47.47 -66.38 3.03
N ALA A 42 48.44 -65.66 3.61
CA ALA A 42 48.20 -64.33 4.19
C ALA A 42 47.81 -63.29 3.10
N VAL A 43 48.45 -63.35 1.93
CA VAL A 43 48.11 -62.50 0.78
C VAL A 43 46.71 -62.82 0.22
N LEU A 44 46.31 -64.10 0.19
CA LEU A 44 44.97 -64.52 -0.20
C LEU A 44 43.91 -64.10 0.83
N GLN A 45 44.21 -64.21 2.13
CA GLN A 45 43.33 -63.70 3.20
C GLN A 45 43.12 -62.18 3.06
N TYR A 46 44.20 -61.40 2.89
CA TYR A 46 44.09 -59.96 2.68
C TYR A 46 43.32 -59.58 1.40
N LYS A 47 43.54 -60.30 0.28
CA LYS A 47 42.77 -60.13 -0.95
C LYS A 47 41.28 -60.43 -0.75
N ASN A 48 40.94 -61.53 -0.08
CA ASN A 48 39.55 -61.90 0.19
C ASN A 48 38.88 -60.89 1.14
N GLN A 49 39.57 -60.44 2.20
CA GLN A 49 39.05 -59.42 3.11
C GLN A 49 38.76 -58.11 2.36
N LYS A 50 39.68 -57.67 1.48
CA LYS A 50 39.47 -56.47 0.64
C LYS A 50 38.33 -56.64 -0.37
N LEU A 51 38.13 -57.84 -0.92
CA LEU A 51 36.97 -58.14 -1.78
C LEU A 51 35.65 -58.13 -0.98
N VAL A 52 35.64 -58.61 0.26
CA VAL A 52 34.48 -58.53 1.16
C VAL A 52 34.17 -57.08 1.52
N GLU A 53 35.18 -56.25 1.81
CA GLU A 53 35.00 -54.79 2.03
C GLU A 53 34.43 -54.10 0.79
N GLN A 54 34.91 -54.44 -0.41
CA GLN A 54 34.37 -53.90 -1.66
C GLN A 54 32.92 -54.35 -1.90
N LEU A 55 32.61 -55.63 -1.71
CA LEU A 55 31.26 -56.18 -1.89
C LEU A 55 30.28 -55.59 -0.86
N ALA A 56 30.70 -55.37 0.39
CA ALA A 56 29.94 -54.64 1.40
C ALA A 56 29.66 -53.19 0.98
N SER A 57 30.67 -52.47 0.47
CA SER A 57 30.49 -51.09 -0.02
C SER A 57 29.51 -51.01 -1.20
N GLN A 58 29.55 -51.98 -2.13
CA GLN A 58 28.64 -52.05 -3.27
C GLN A 58 27.20 -52.42 -2.84
N LYS A 59 27.03 -53.28 -1.82
CA LYS A 59 25.70 -53.54 -1.24
C LYS A 59 25.08 -52.27 -0.64
N VAL A 60 25.86 -51.47 0.09
CA VAL A 60 25.39 -50.19 0.65
C VAL A 60 25.04 -49.19 -0.45
N GLU A 61 25.83 -49.09 -1.51
CA GLU A 61 25.52 -48.23 -2.67
C GLU A 61 24.25 -48.70 -3.41
N TYR A 62 24.06 -50.01 -3.58
CA TYR A 62 22.86 -50.58 -4.19
C TYR A 62 21.60 -50.26 -3.37
N LEU A 63 21.62 -50.52 -2.06
CA LEU A 63 20.50 -50.21 -1.16
C LEU A 63 20.17 -48.71 -1.13
N ALA A 64 21.17 -47.83 -1.26
CA ALA A 64 20.95 -46.39 -1.37
C ALA A 64 20.27 -45.99 -2.70
N LEU A 65 20.63 -46.64 -3.81
CA LEU A 65 20.00 -46.42 -5.12
C LEU A 65 18.57 -47.00 -5.17
N GLU A 66 18.33 -48.14 -4.56
CA GLU A 66 17.02 -48.78 -4.48
C GLU A 66 16.03 -47.97 -3.63
N ASN A 67 16.47 -47.49 -2.46
CA ASN A 67 15.70 -46.52 -1.66
C ASN A 67 15.36 -45.26 -2.47
N LYS A 68 16.33 -44.70 -3.21
CA LYS A 68 16.09 -43.53 -4.07
C LYS A 68 15.11 -43.82 -5.21
N HIS A 69 15.12 -45.03 -5.78
CA HIS A 69 14.12 -45.44 -6.78
C HIS A 69 12.72 -45.50 -6.17
N ASN A 70 12.58 -46.10 -4.99
CA ASN A 70 11.29 -46.20 -4.29
C ASN A 70 10.74 -44.82 -3.90
N GLN A 71 11.57 -43.92 -3.37
CA GLN A 71 11.18 -42.53 -3.10
C GLN A 71 10.72 -41.78 -4.38
N LEU A 72 11.35 -41.99 -5.53
CA LEU A 72 10.92 -41.40 -6.81
C LEU A 72 9.60 -41.99 -7.31
N LYS A 73 9.42 -43.30 -7.17
CA LYS A 73 8.19 -44.03 -7.54
C LYS A 73 6.99 -43.56 -6.71
N GLU A 74 7.18 -43.31 -5.42
CA GLU A 74 6.16 -42.74 -4.54
C GLU A 74 5.86 -41.27 -4.88
N LYS A 75 6.88 -40.43 -5.10
CA LYS A 75 6.68 -39.05 -5.56
C LYS A 75 5.89 -38.97 -6.86
N HIS A 76 6.15 -39.88 -7.81
CA HIS A 76 5.39 -39.99 -9.05
C HIS A 76 3.93 -40.43 -8.82
N LYS A 77 3.68 -41.38 -7.91
CA LYS A 77 2.31 -41.77 -7.50
C LYS A 77 1.55 -40.59 -6.89
N ASN A 78 2.19 -39.84 -6.00
CA ASN A 78 1.58 -38.69 -5.32
C ASN A 78 1.28 -37.56 -6.32
N TYR A 79 2.22 -37.26 -7.23
CA TYR A 79 2.00 -36.31 -8.33
C TYR A 79 0.81 -36.72 -9.21
N ARG A 80 0.71 -38.01 -9.59
CA ARG A 80 -0.43 -38.52 -10.37
C ARG A 80 -1.77 -38.39 -9.64
N ASN A 81 -1.80 -38.59 -8.32
CA ASN A 81 -2.99 -38.38 -7.50
C ASN A 81 -3.41 -36.90 -7.48
N THR A 82 -2.46 -35.98 -7.29
CA THR A 82 -2.72 -34.53 -7.36
C THR A 82 -3.27 -34.13 -8.72
N LEU A 83 -2.68 -34.62 -9.80
CA LEU A 83 -3.10 -34.31 -11.17
C LEU A 83 -4.53 -34.79 -11.46
N LEU A 84 -4.93 -35.95 -10.93
CA LEU A 84 -6.31 -36.45 -11.02
C LEU A 84 -7.31 -35.59 -10.22
N VAL A 85 -6.93 -35.10 -9.03
CA VAL A 85 -7.78 -34.17 -8.27
C VAL A 85 -7.95 -32.84 -9.01
N VAL A 86 -6.86 -32.30 -9.58
CA VAL A 86 -6.90 -31.07 -10.40
C VAL A 86 -7.80 -31.25 -11.62
N ASN A 87 -7.65 -32.35 -12.36
CA ASN A 87 -8.50 -32.68 -13.52
C ASN A 87 -9.99 -32.70 -13.15
N ASN A 88 -10.36 -33.42 -12.09
CA ASN A 88 -11.76 -33.49 -11.63
C ASN A 88 -12.31 -32.11 -11.20
N SER A 89 -11.48 -31.23 -10.64
CA SER A 89 -11.89 -29.86 -10.32
C SER A 89 -12.04 -28.96 -11.55
N TRP A 90 -11.27 -29.22 -12.60
CA TRP A 90 -11.33 -28.49 -13.87
C TRP A 90 -12.56 -28.89 -14.69
N GLU A 91 -12.82 -30.19 -14.85
CA GLU A 91 -14.04 -30.72 -15.49
C GLU A 91 -15.31 -30.16 -14.84
N ARG A 92 -15.33 -30.06 -13.50
CA ARG A 92 -16.44 -29.45 -12.77
C ARG A 92 -16.58 -27.95 -13.07
N LEU A 93 -15.50 -27.19 -13.03
CA LEU A 93 -15.52 -25.75 -13.32
C LEU A 93 -16.06 -25.47 -14.73
N VAL A 94 -15.69 -26.29 -15.72
CA VAL A 94 -16.17 -26.16 -17.10
C VAL A 94 -17.68 -26.45 -17.20
N GLY A 95 -18.18 -27.49 -16.54
CA GLY A 95 -19.62 -27.78 -16.51
C GLY A 95 -20.45 -26.74 -15.75
N ASP A 96 -19.92 -26.21 -14.64
CA ASP A 96 -20.54 -25.10 -13.91
C ASP A 96 -20.61 -23.84 -14.82
N LEU A 97 -19.54 -23.53 -15.57
CA LEU A 97 -19.47 -22.41 -16.52
C LEU A 97 -20.41 -22.57 -17.74
N GLU A 98 -20.50 -23.78 -18.29
CA GLU A 98 -21.44 -24.11 -19.37
C GLU A 98 -22.89 -23.83 -18.94
N SER A 99 -23.27 -24.32 -17.76
CA SER A 99 -24.63 -24.16 -17.24
C SER A 99 -25.04 -22.68 -17.07
N LEU A 100 -24.11 -21.84 -16.61
CA LEU A 100 -24.34 -20.40 -16.46
C LEU A 100 -24.57 -19.71 -17.81
N SER A 101 -23.77 -20.07 -18.83
CA SER A 101 -23.86 -19.45 -20.17
C SER A 101 -25.22 -19.68 -20.84
N VAL A 102 -25.79 -20.88 -20.65
CA VAL A 102 -27.09 -21.26 -21.19
C VAL A 102 -28.20 -20.49 -20.46
N CYS A 103 -28.09 -20.33 -19.13
CA CYS A 103 -29.03 -19.53 -18.36
C CYS A 103 -29.04 -18.05 -18.77
N THR A 104 -27.88 -17.46 -19.07
CA THR A 104 -27.81 -16.06 -19.55
C THR A 104 -28.44 -15.91 -20.94
N SER A 105 -28.12 -16.79 -21.90
CA SER A 105 -28.71 -16.73 -23.26
C SER A 105 -30.22 -17.02 -23.31
N GLY A 106 -30.74 -17.76 -22.31
CA GLY A 106 -32.17 -18.08 -22.23
C GLY A 106 -33.04 -16.90 -21.74
N SER A 107 -32.48 -15.97 -20.95
CA SER A 107 -33.27 -14.99 -20.22
C SER A 107 -33.68 -13.75 -21.02
N THR A 108 -33.06 -13.46 -22.17
CA THR A 108 -33.34 -12.27 -22.99
C THR A 108 -34.41 -12.50 -24.06
N ASN A 109 -34.60 -13.75 -24.51
CA ASN A 109 -35.43 -14.07 -25.69
C ASN A 109 -36.95 -14.00 -25.44
N ASP A 110 -37.44 -14.13 -24.21
CA ASP A 110 -38.88 -14.20 -23.90
C ASP A 110 -39.56 -12.82 -23.73
N ALA A 111 -38.85 -11.71 -23.89
CA ALA A 111 -39.33 -10.38 -23.46
C ALA A 111 -39.67 -9.37 -24.58
N TYR A 112 -39.12 -9.50 -25.80
CA TYR A 112 -39.09 -8.38 -26.77
C TYR A 112 -39.49 -8.69 -28.23
N ASP A 113 -40.38 -9.67 -28.47
CA ASP A 113 -41.03 -9.79 -29.80
C ASP A 113 -42.13 -8.73 -30.02
N LEU A 114 -41.74 -7.46 -30.11
CA LEU A 114 -42.62 -6.41 -30.63
C LEU A 114 -41.88 -5.23 -31.29
N ARG A 115 -41.34 -5.47 -32.50
CA ARG A 115 -40.96 -4.47 -33.51
C ARG A 115 -39.89 -3.44 -33.11
N HIS A 116 -38.75 -3.50 -33.82
CA HIS A 116 -38.42 -2.47 -34.81
C HIS A 116 -37.51 -3.05 -35.89
N SER A 117 -37.96 -3.06 -37.14
CA SER A 117 -37.09 -3.32 -38.29
C SER A 117 -36.60 -2.00 -38.86
N HIS A 118 -35.30 -1.74 -38.81
CA HIS A 118 -34.70 -0.67 -39.61
C HIS A 118 -33.42 -1.15 -40.27
N MET A 119 -33.39 -1.11 -41.61
CA MET A 119 -32.12 -1.16 -42.34
C MET A 119 -31.49 0.23 -42.30
N LEU A 120 -30.19 0.31 -41.99
CA LEU A 120 -29.21 1.39 -42.17
C LEU A 120 -27.97 0.93 -41.37
N ASP A 121 -26.73 1.01 -41.83
CA ASP A 121 -26.19 1.07 -43.20
C ASP A 121 -24.81 0.35 -43.17
N ASP A 122 -24.04 0.33 -44.26
CA ASP A 122 -22.74 -0.38 -44.34
C ASP A 122 -21.74 0.04 -43.24
N GLY A 123 -21.56 -0.83 -42.25
CA GLY A 123 -20.66 -0.67 -41.12
C GLY A 123 -20.23 -2.05 -40.60
N ALA A 124 -18.97 -2.40 -40.79
CA ALA A 124 -18.49 -3.76 -40.60
C ALA A 124 -18.67 -4.26 -39.15
N SER A 125 -19.48 -5.32 -38.98
CA SER A 125 -19.45 -6.15 -37.77
C SER A 125 -18.03 -6.66 -37.56
N CYS A 126 -17.46 -6.40 -36.38
CA CYS A 126 -16.02 -6.47 -36.20
C CYS A 126 -15.52 -7.93 -36.28
N PRO A 127 -14.67 -8.31 -37.26
CA PRO A 127 -14.18 -9.69 -37.37
C PRO A 127 -13.30 -10.13 -36.19
N THR A 128 -12.93 -9.18 -35.33
CA THR A 128 -11.98 -9.30 -34.23
C THR A 128 -12.46 -10.17 -33.08
N GLU A 129 -13.76 -10.33 -32.86
CA GLU A 129 -14.28 -11.19 -31.77
C GLU A 129 -14.03 -12.67 -32.08
N ASP A 130 -14.40 -13.15 -33.26
CA ASP A 130 -14.17 -14.54 -33.63
C ASP A 130 -12.67 -14.84 -33.83
N ASP A 131 -11.90 -13.84 -34.28
CA ASP A 131 -10.43 -13.85 -34.37
C ASP A 131 -9.73 -13.74 -32.99
N PHE A 132 -10.44 -13.32 -31.93
CA PHE A 132 -9.97 -13.33 -30.54
C PHE A 132 -10.27 -14.69 -29.89
N LEU A 133 -11.51 -15.17 -30.00
CA LEU A 133 -11.95 -16.46 -29.49
C LEU A 133 -11.12 -17.62 -30.06
N SER A 134 -10.89 -17.60 -31.37
CA SER A 134 -10.09 -18.62 -32.05
C SER A 134 -8.61 -18.61 -31.64
N ARG A 135 -8.08 -17.49 -31.12
CA ARG A 135 -6.73 -17.41 -30.54
C ARG A 135 -6.68 -17.74 -29.05
N LEU A 136 -7.73 -17.48 -28.29
CA LEU A 136 -7.79 -17.85 -26.86
C LEU A 136 -7.80 -19.38 -26.67
N LEU A 137 -8.42 -20.10 -27.63
CA LEU A 137 -8.43 -21.57 -27.69
C LEU A 137 -7.16 -22.16 -28.35
N GLN A 138 -6.38 -21.34 -29.07
CA GLN A 138 -5.15 -21.80 -29.73
C GLN A 138 -4.02 -21.93 -28.71
N THR A 139 -3.79 -23.16 -28.24
CA THR A 139 -2.95 -23.47 -27.05
C THR A 139 -1.44 -23.26 -27.30
N GLY A 140 -1.01 -22.00 -27.36
CA GLY A 140 0.33 -21.53 -27.71
C GLY A 140 1.43 -21.80 -26.67
N ALA A 141 1.63 -23.07 -26.28
CA ALA A 141 2.80 -23.53 -25.52
C ALA A 141 3.08 -25.04 -25.60
N THR A 142 2.06 -25.89 -25.80
CA THR A 142 2.12 -27.31 -25.39
C THR A 142 2.30 -28.35 -26.51
N GLU A 143 2.40 -27.94 -27.78
CA GLU A 143 2.56 -28.90 -28.91
C GLU A 143 3.94 -29.61 -28.94
N SER A 144 4.91 -29.17 -28.15
CA SER A 144 6.30 -29.65 -28.22
C SER A 144 6.60 -30.96 -27.47
N SER A 145 5.66 -31.56 -26.75
CA SER A 145 5.85 -32.80 -25.97
C SER A 145 5.17 -34.03 -26.57
N ASN A 146 5.50 -34.36 -27.83
CA ASN A 146 4.96 -35.52 -28.52
C ASN A 146 5.64 -36.83 -28.04
N SER A 147 5.21 -37.36 -26.88
CA SER A 147 5.76 -38.58 -26.27
C SER A 147 4.69 -39.65 -25.95
N VAL A 148 4.28 -40.38 -26.98
CA VAL A 148 3.76 -41.76 -26.96
C VAL A 148 2.85 -42.14 -25.76
N CYS A 149 1.55 -41.91 -25.90
CA CYS A 149 0.53 -42.73 -25.23
C CYS A 149 -0.68 -42.94 -26.16
N SER A 150 -1.38 -44.06 -26.00
CA SER A 150 -2.30 -44.62 -26.99
C SER A 150 -3.61 -43.84 -27.20
N SER A 151 -3.77 -43.26 -28.40
CA SER A 151 -4.91 -43.45 -29.30
C SER A 151 -6.31 -43.70 -28.70
N GLN A 152 -6.89 -42.74 -27.95
CA GLN A 152 -8.34 -42.72 -27.71
C GLN A 152 -8.93 -41.36 -27.26
N LYS A 153 -8.27 -40.21 -27.50
CA LYS A 153 -8.63 -38.91 -26.91
C LYS A 153 -8.48 -37.67 -27.82
N GLU A 154 -8.58 -37.82 -29.14
CA GLU A 154 -8.63 -36.65 -30.04
C GLU A 154 -10.03 -36.00 -30.10
N ASP A 155 -11.10 -36.80 -30.22
CA ASP A 155 -12.49 -36.31 -30.23
C ASP A 155 -12.87 -35.53 -28.96
N ASP A 156 -12.32 -35.94 -27.83
CA ASP A 156 -12.60 -35.43 -26.48
C ASP A 156 -12.08 -33.99 -26.28
N VAL A 157 -10.95 -33.66 -26.90
CA VAL A 157 -10.35 -32.31 -26.86
C VAL A 157 -11.11 -31.36 -27.78
N GLY A 158 -11.43 -31.79 -29.01
CA GLY A 158 -12.19 -30.98 -29.96
C GLY A 158 -13.61 -30.63 -29.47
N ALA A 159 -14.26 -31.55 -28.74
CA ALA A 159 -15.53 -31.29 -28.08
C ALA A 159 -15.41 -30.21 -26.98
N MET A 160 -14.32 -30.26 -26.19
CA MET A 160 -14.04 -29.30 -25.12
C MET A 160 -13.71 -27.89 -25.66
N GLU A 161 -12.97 -27.80 -26.77
CA GLU A 161 -12.70 -26.53 -27.46
C GLU A 161 -13.97 -25.90 -28.05
N LEU A 162 -14.84 -26.71 -28.68
CA LEU A 162 -16.14 -26.26 -29.19
C LEU A 162 -17.07 -25.78 -28.07
N MET A 163 -17.12 -26.52 -26.95
CA MET A 163 -17.86 -26.11 -25.74
C MET A 163 -17.33 -24.76 -25.23
N GLY A 164 -16.01 -24.62 -25.06
CA GLY A 164 -15.39 -23.37 -24.63
C GLY A 164 -15.68 -22.18 -25.56
N LYS A 165 -15.69 -22.41 -26.88
CA LYS A 165 -16.06 -21.37 -27.86
C LYS A 165 -17.52 -20.93 -27.69
N ASN A 166 -18.45 -21.87 -27.61
CA ASN A 166 -19.88 -21.59 -27.47
C ASN A 166 -20.17 -20.84 -26.15
N VAL A 167 -19.55 -21.26 -25.05
CA VAL A 167 -19.69 -20.62 -23.73
C VAL A 167 -19.24 -19.16 -23.78
N LEU A 168 -18.08 -18.86 -24.36
CA LEU A 168 -17.65 -17.46 -24.50
C LEU A 168 -18.51 -16.66 -25.48
N GLN A 169 -18.96 -17.24 -26.60
CA GLN A 169 -19.86 -16.54 -27.53
C GLN A 169 -21.18 -16.14 -26.85
N ASN A 170 -21.78 -17.03 -26.05
CA ASN A 170 -22.99 -16.74 -25.28
C ASN A 170 -22.76 -15.64 -24.24
N ILE A 171 -21.60 -15.62 -23.57
CA ILE A 171 -21.24 -14.59 -22.58
C ILE A 171 -21.01 -13.22 -23.26
N ILE A 172 -20.30 -13.19 -24.39
CA ILE A 172 -20.05 -11.94 -25.15
C ILE A 172 -21.37 -11.37 -25.71
N ALA A 173 -22.22 -12.22 -26.29
CA ALA A 173 -23.56 -11.81 -26.75
C ALA A 173 -24.38 -11.23 -25.59
N SER A 174 -24.47 -11.94 -24.45
CA SER A 174 -25.18 -11.47 -23.27
C SER A 174 -24.62 -10.16 -22.69
N PHE A 175 -23.31 -9.90 -22.82
CA PHE A 175 -22.71 -8.64 -22.38
C PHE A 175 -23.06 -7.49 -23.34
N ASN A 176 -22.98 -7.74 -24.65
CA ASN A 176 -23.32 -6.77 -25.69
C ASN A 176 -24.82 -6.42 -25.64
N ASP A 177 -25.71 -7.38 -25.42
CA ASP A 177 -27.15 -7.17 -25.20
C ASP A 177 -27.42 -6.24 -24.00
N VAL A 178 -26.76 -6.48 -22.87
CA VAL A 178 -26.90 -5.65 -21.65
C VAL A 178 -26.35 -4.24 -21.87
N CYS A 179 -25.24 -4.10 -22.62
CA CYS A 179 -24.73 -2.78 -23.00
C CYS A 179 -25.73 -2.03 -23.89
N HIS A 180 -26.30 -2.68 -24.91
CA HIS A 180 -27.30 -2.08 -25.80
C HIS A 180 -28.54 -1.60 -25.03
N VAL A 181 -29.11 -2.45 -24.17
CA VAL A 181 -30.27 -2.08 -23.32
C VAL A 181 -29.93 -0.91 -22.39
N ASN A 182 -28.72 -0.85 -21.86
CA ASN A 182 -28.28 0.26 -21.01
C ASN A 182 -28.08 1.56 -21.81
N GLU A 183 -27.61 1.49 -23.06
CA GLU A 183 -27.50 2.65 -23.96
C GLU A 183 -28.88 3.15 -24.43
N GLU A 184 -29.81 2.26 -24.78
CA GLU A 184 -31.20 2.61 -25.07
C GLU A 184 -31.90 3.26 -23.86
N LEU A 185 -31.69 2.72 -22.66
CA LEU A 185 -32.28 3.24 -21.43
C LEU A 185 -31.66 4.59 -21.05
N ALA A 186 -30.34 4.77 -21.24
CA ALA A 186 -29.69 6.07 -21.10
C ALA A 186 -30.24 7.11 -22.10
N ALA A 187 -30.40 6.74 -23.37
CA ALA A 187 -30.99 7.59 -24.40
C ALA A 187 -32.45 7.96 -24.07
N ALA A 188 -33.26 7.01 -23.58
CA ALA A 188 -34.64 7.24 -23.18
C ALA A 188 -34.74 8.14 -21.93
N VAL A 189 -33.88 7.96 -20.93
CA VAL A 189 -33.79 8.84 -19.76
C VAL A 189 -33.39 10.26 -20.17
N LEU A 190 -32.40 10.41 -21.06
CA LEU A 190 -32.00 11.71 -21.59
C LEU A 190 -33.16 12.42 -22.31
N VAL A 191 -33.87 11.73 -23.21
CA VAL A 191 -35.05 12.27 -23.93
C VAL A 191 -36.21 12.63 -22.99
N ALA A 192 -36.27 12.05 -21.79
CA ALA A 192 -37.31 12.34 -20.79
C ALA A 192 -37.03 13.59 -19.92
N LEU A 193 -35.86 14.22 -20.00
CA LEU A 193 -35.55 15.43 -19.23
C LEU A 193 -36.17 16.70 -19.85
N PRO A 194 -36.65 17.67 -19.04
CA PRO A 194 -37.14 18.95 -19.54
C PRO A 194 -36.02 19.83 -20.11
N GLU A 195 -36.32 20.69 -21.08
CA GLU A 195 -35.35 21.63 -21.70
C GLU A 195 -35.02 22.87 -20.83
N ASP A 196 -34.70 22.68 -19.55
CA ASP A 196 -34.15 23.75 -18.72
C ASP A 196 -32.65 23.98 -19.02
N GLU A 197 -32.15 25.21 -18.81
CA GLU A 197 -30.73 25.54 -19.06
C GLU A 197 -29.72 24.61 -18.35
N PRO A 198 -29.95 24.14 -17.10
CA PRO A 198 -29.08 23.15 -16.46
C PRO A 198 -29.09 21.79 -17.17
N SER A 199 -30.21 21.36 -17.76
CA SER A 199 -30.26 20.11 -18.51
C SER A 199 -29.49 20.26 -19.82
N ARG A 200 -29.66 21.37 -20.54
CA ARG A 200 -28.87 21.70 -21.76
C ARG A 200 -27.36 21.66 -21.50
N GLN A 201 -26.91 22.11 -20.33
CA GLN A 201 -25.51 22.00 -19.94
C GLN A 201 -25.10 20.55 -19.60
N LEU A 202 -25.95 19.78 -18.92
CA LEU A 202 -25.71 18.37 -18.58
C LEU A 202 -25.66 17.47 -19.85
N TRP A 203 -26.57 17.68 -20.79
CA TRP A 203 -26.58 17.09 -22.13
C TRP A 203 -25.24 17.31 -22.83
N LYS A 204 -24.75 18.55 -22.83
CA LYS A 204 -23.46 18.87 -23.44
C LYS A 204 -22.31 18.13 -22.74
N THR A 205 -22.22 18.16 -21.42
CA THR A 205 -21.15 17.44 -20.71
C THR A 205 -21.20 15.93 -20.92
N THR A 206 -22.39 15.34 -21.04
CA THR A 206 -22.56 13.90 -21.30
C THR A 206 -22.08 13.54 -22.72
N ASN A 207 -22.42 14.36 -23.72
CA ASN A 207 -21.98 14.16 -25.09
C ASN A 207 -20.47 14.41 -25.27
N ASP A 208 -19.92 15.45 -24.62
CA ASP A 208 -18.48 15.74 -24.62
C ASP A 208 -17.70 14.57 -23.98
N LEU A 209 -18.18 14.02 -22.84
CA LEU A 209 -17.59 12.85 -22.19
C LEU A 209 -17.72 11.55 -23.01
N HIS A 210 -18.86 11.31 -23.67
CA HIS A 210 -19.04 10.14 -24.52
C HIS A 210 -18.12 10.19 -25.75
N ALA A 211 -17.91 11.38 -26.33
CA ALA A 211 -16.90 11.59 -27.37
C ALA A 211 -15.46 11.39 -26.86
N GLU A 212 -15.12 11.85 -25.66
CA GLU A 212 -13.80 11.62 -25.04
C GLU A 212 -13.56 10.12 -24.75
N LEU A 213 -14.59 9.40 -24.28
CA LEU A 213 -14.55 7.94 -24.09
C LEU A 213 -14.36 7.20 -25.42
N GLY A 214 -15.13 7.54 -26.47
CA GLY A 214 -14.98 6.95 -27.80
C GLY A 214 -13.59 7.18 -28.40
N ASN A 215 -13.04 8.39 -28.29
CA ASN A 215 -11.66 8.69 -28.69
C ASN A 215 -10.64 7.86 -27.88
N SER A 216 -10.88 7.66 -26.59
CA SER A 216 -10.03 6.86 -25.71
C SER A 216 -10.06 5.37 -26.08
N LEU A 217 -11.23 4.83 -26.42
CA LEU A 217 -11.39 3.43 -26.88
C LEU A 217 -10.68 3.20 -28.22
N VAL A 218 -10.79 4.13 -29.17
CA VAL A 218 -10.04 4.08 -30.44
C VAL A 218 -8.53 4.11 -30.18
N ALA A 219 -8.05 5.04 -29.34
CA ALA A 219 -6.63 5.12 -28.98
C ALA A 219 -6.11 3.85 -28.26
N LEU A 220 -6.94 3.20 -27.44
CA LEU A 220 -6.64 1.94 -26.79
C LEU A 220 -6.57 0.78 -27.80
N GLY A 221 -7.49 0.69 -28.75
CA GLY A 221 -7.42 -0.27 -29.86
C GLY A 221 -6.15 -0.10 -30.70
N ASP A 222 -5.81 1.15 -31.01
CA ASP A 222 -4.59 1.52 -31.73
C ASP A 222 -3.31 1.14 -30.96
N LEU A 223 -3.35 1.21 -29.62
CA LEU A 223 -2.27 0.76 -28.73
C LEU A 223 -2.17 -0.77 -28.67
N HIS A 224 -3.30 -1.49 -28.60
CA HIS A 224 -3.31 -2.96 -28.66
C HIS A 224 -2.79 -3.51 -30.01
N LEU A 225 -3.10 -2.85 -31.13
CA LEU A 225 -2.55 -3.22 -32.44
C LEU A 225 -1.03 -3.03 -32.49
N LYS A 226 -0.51 -1.93 -31.92
CA LYS A 226 0.94 -1.68 -31.81
C LYS A 226 1.62 -2.69 -30.87
N HIS A 227 0.97 -3.05 -29.76
CA HIS A 227 1.46 -4.07 -28.82
C HIS A 227 1.52 -5.45 -29.48
N ARG A 228 0.47 -5.87 -30.19
CA ARG A 228 0.43 -7.12 -30.96
C ARG A 228 1.59 -7.19 -31.96
N LEU A 229 1.77 -6.16 -32.78
CA LEU A 229 2.84 -6.09 -33.78
C LEU A 229 4.27 -6.00 -33.17
N LEU A 230 4.40 -5.65 -31.88
CA LEU A 230 5.64 -5.75 -31.12
C LEU A 230 5.84 -7.17 -30.56
N ALA A 231 4.80 -7.79 -30.00
CA ALA A 231 4.82 -9.17 -29.50
C ALA A 231 5.15 -10.17 -30.63
N ASP A 232 4.50 -10.03 -31.80
CA ASP A 232 4.77 -10.86 -32.98
C ASP A 232 6.25 -10.79 -33.38
N LYS A 233 6.84 -9.58 -33.40
CA LYS A 233 8.27 -9.39 -33.69
C LYS A 233 9.16 -10.00 -32.61
N PHE A 234 8.80 -9.87 -31.34
CA PHE A 234 9.56 -10.44 -30.24
C PHE A 234 9.56 -11.98 -30.28
N GLN A 235 8.42 -12.61 -30.58
CA GLN A 235 8.33 -14.06 -30.78
C GLN A 235 9.19 -14.52 -31.97
N ASN A 236 9.07 -13.87 -33.12
CA ASN A 236 9.92 -14.15 -34.29
C ASN A 236 11.44 -14.03 -33.98
N HIS A 237 11.83 -13.10 -33.09
CA HIS A 237 13.21 -13.00 -32.61
C HIS A 237 13.62 -14.13 -31.66
N GLN A 238 12.73 -14.59 -30.77
CA GLN A 238 13.01 -15.76 -29.92
C GLN A 238 13.13 -17.04 -30.74
N ASP A 239 12.24 -17.27 -31.71
CA ASP A 239 12.26 -18.44 -32.57
C ASP A 239 13.53 -18.47 -33.43
N ALA A 240 13.97 -17.31 -33.91
CA ALA A 240 15.24 -17.16 -34.62
C ALA A 240 16.46 -17.42 -33.72
N ASP A 241 16.50 -16.93 -32.47
CA ASP A 241 17.59 -17.26 -31.53
C ASP A 241 17.60 -18.76 -31.20
N ALA A 242 16.45 -19.34 -30.89
CA ALA A 242 16.31 -20.78 -30.60
C ALA A 242 16.84 -21.64 -31.77
N LYS A 243 16.51 -21.27 -33.00
CA LYS A 243 17.04 -21.90 -34.22
C LYS A 243 18.56 -21.71 -34.35
N ASN A 244 19.07 -20.48 -34.26
CA ASN A 244 20.50 -20.19 -34.36
C ASN A 244 21.31 -20.95 -33.30
N LYS A 245 20.78 -21.05 -32.08
CA LYS A 245 21.36 -21.77 -30.94
C LYS A 245 21.35 -23.29 -31.13
N ALA A 246 20.35 -23.84 -31.83
CA ALA A 246 20.35 -25.24 -32.27
C ALA A 246 21.37 -25.49 -33.38
N GLU A 247 21.49 -24.60 -34.37
CA GLU A 247 22.49 -24.70 -35.43
C GLU A 247 23.92 -24.55 -34.88
N HIS A 248 24.16 -23.64 -33.93
CA HIS A 248 25.45 -23.53 -33.23
C HIS A 248 25.83 -24.80 -32.47
N LYS A 249 24.87 -25.48 -31.81
CA LYS A 249 25.14 -26.79 -31.16
C LYS A 249 25.53 -27.84 -32.20
N ARG A 250 24.75 -27.96 -33.29
CA ARG A 250 25.02 -28.92 -34.37
C ARG A 250 26.40 -28.71 -34.98
N LEU A 251 26.78 -27.46 -35.27
CA LEU A 251 28.11 -27.09 -35.77
C LEU A 251 29.24 -27.37 -34.77
N ALA A 252 28.99 -27.22 -33.46
CA ALA A 252 29.96 -27.57 -32.42
C ALA A 252 30.15 -29.10 -32.29
N GLU A 253 29.08 -29.89 -32.47
CA GLU A 253 29.13 -31.35 -32.50
C GLU A 253 29.83 -31.88 -33.77
N GLU A 254 29.54 -31.30 -34.94
CA GLU A 254 30.25 -31.54 -36.21
C GLU A 254 31.75 -31.23 -36.08
N LEU A 255 32.11 -30.10 -35.45
CA LEU A 255 33.50 -29.72 -35.18
C LEU A 255 34.18 -30.69 -34.19
N ALA A 256 33.48 -31.14 -33.16
CA ALA A 256 34.02 -32.13 -32.22
C ALA A 256 34.31 -33.49 -32.90
N SER A 257 33.44 -33.95 -33.81
CA SER A 257 33.68 -35.18 -34.60
C SER A 257 34.93 -35.05 -35.48
N THR A 258 35.01 -33.97 -36.26
CA THR A 258 36.14 -33.74 -37.17
C THR A 258 37.47 -33.56 -36.45
N ILE A 259 37.48 -32.99 -35.23
CA ILE A 259 38.67 -32.96 -34.35
C ILE A 259 39.06 -34.38 -33.90
N ALA A 260 38.10 -35.20 -33.46
CA ALA A 260 38.38 -36.58 -33.03
C ALA A 260 38.92 -37.46 -34.17
N GLU A 261 38.38 -37.30 -35.39
CA GLU A 261 38.86 -37.95 -36.60
C GLU A 261 40.30 -37.51 -36.97
N LEU A 262 40.62 -36.22 -36.81
CA LEU A 262 41.95 -35.68 -37.04
C LEU A 262 42.98 -36.19 -36.01
N GLU A 263 42.62 -36.24 -34.73
CA GLU A 263 43.47 -36.86 -33.70
C GLU A 263 43.77 -38.33 -34.03
N GLU A 264 42.75 -39.08 -34.44
CA GLU A 264 42.87 -40.49 -34.76
C GLU A 264 43.71 -40.74 -36.02
N SER A 265 43.63 -39.86 -37.01
CA SER A 265 44.55 -39.83 -38.15
C SER A 265 46.00 -39.58 -37.70
N ASN A 266 46.21 -38.63 -36.79
CA ASN A 266 47.54 -38.33 -36.24
C ASN A 266 48.13 -39.51 -35.43
N ARG A 267 47.32 -40.25 -34.66
CA ARG A 267 47.76 -41.49 -33.96
C ARG A 267 48.24 -42.56 -34.95
N LYS A 268 47.51 -42.74 -36.06
CA LYS A 268 47.89 -43.67 -37.15
C LYS A 268 49.17 -43.25 -37.86
N LEU A 269 49.38 -41.94 -38.08
CA LEU A 269 50.61 -41.43 -38.68
C LEU A 269 51.83 -41.59 -37.74
N ALA A 270 51.65 -41.40 -36.43
CA ALA A 270 52.70 -41.61 -35.43
C ALA A 270 53.18 -43.08 -35.35
N THR A 271 52.27 -44.05 -35.41
CA THR A 271 52.61 -45.48 -35.40
C THR A 271 53.34 -45.92 -36.67
N LEU A 272 52.95 -45.41 -37.84
CA LEU A 272 53.68 -45.62 -39.10
C LEU A 272 55.10 -45.03 -39.07
N LYS A 273 55.29 -43.87 -38.42
CA LYS A 273 56.63 -43.27 -38.23
C LYS A 273 57.53 -44.16 -37.38
N ALA A 274 57.02 -44.67 -36.25
CA ALA A 274 57.78 -45.52 -35.34
C ALA A 274 58.31 -46.82 -36.00
N GLN A 275 57.53 -47.43 -36.90
CA GLN A 275 57.98 -48.63 -37.65
C GLN A 275 59.17 -48.35 -38.57
N ARG A 276 59.25 -47.15 -39.17
CA ARG A 276 60.33 -46.76 -40.08
C ARG A 276 61.67 -46.70 -39.35
N ASP A 277 61.70 -46.09 -38.18
CA ASP A 277 62.93 -45.83 -37.43
C ASP A 277 63.59 -47.14 -36.93
N THR A 278 62.80 -48.20 -36.70
CA THR A 278 63.31 -49.54 -36.33
C THR A 278 64.14 -50.27 -37.42
N THR A 279 64.08 -49.86 -38.69
CA THR A 279 64.69 -50.64 -39.80
C THR A 279 66.06 -50.13 -40.28
N GLN A 280 66.58 -49.03 -39.73
CA GLN A 280 67.87 -48.46 -40.15
C GLN A 280 69.11 -48.98 -39.38
N GLY A 281 68.92 -49.85 -38.38
CA GLY A 281 69.95 -50.21 -37.38
C GLY A 281 70.85 -51.40 -37.71
N THR A 282 71.34 -51.59 -38.94
CA THR A 282 72.30 -52.68 -39.26
C THR A 282 73.41 -52.23 -40.21
N SER A 283 74.67 -52.34 -39.77
CA SER A 283 75.86 -52.07 -40.56
C SER A 283 76.76 -53.31 -40.67
N SER A 284 77.34 -53.54 -41.85
CA SER A 284 78.08 -54.76 -42.18
C SER A 284 79.55 -54.73 -41.72
N PRO A 285 80.12 -55.83 -41.19
CA PRO A 285 81.52 -55.89 -40.75
C PRO A 285 82.50 -56.21 -41.89
N PHE A 286 83.72 -55.66 -41.78
CA PHE A 286 84.87 -56.00 -42.64
C PHE A 286 85.93 -56.75 -41.81
N PRO A 287 86.43 -57.92 -42.23
CA PRO A 287 87.45 -58.67 -41.48
C PRO A 287 88.88 -58.24 -41.86
N MET A 288 89.70 -57.92 -40.85
CA MET A 288 91.16 -57.81 -40.97
C MET A 288 91.80 -59.16 -40.63
N LEU A 289 92.63 -59.73 -41.53
CA LEU A 289 93.31 -61.00 -41.30
C LEU A 289 94.83 -60.79 -41.17
N GLY A 290 95.40 -61.23 -40.03
CA GLY A 290 96.81 -61.04 -39.70
C GLY A 290 97.75 -62.13 -40.22
N ASN A 291 99.00 -61.75 -40.53
CA ASN A 291 100.05 -62.62 -41.06
C ASN A 291 100.96 -63.21 -39.95
N LYS A 292 101.35 -64.49 -40.08
CA LYS A 292 102.55 -65.08 -39.45
C LYS A 292 103.23 -66.07 -40.41
N HIS A 293 104.54 -65.90 -40.65
CA HIS A 293 105.33 -66.67 -41.63
C HIS A 293 106.10 -67.88 -41.05
N VAL A 294 106.27 -68.91 -41.89
CA VAL A 294 107.49 -69.73 -42.09
C VAL A 294 107.50 -70.15 -43.59
N GLY A 295 108.61 -70.22 -44.34
CA GLY A 295 109.99 -69.77 -44.05
C GLY A 295 111.05 -70.39 -44.98
N GLY A 296 111.22 -69.86 -46.19
CA GLY A 296 112.11 -70.37 -47.27
C GLY A 296 111.38 -70.37 -48.62
N ASP A 297 111.99 -70.17 -49.79
CA ASP A 297 113.42 -70.05 -50.15
C ASP A 297 113.62 -68.95 -51.24
N LYS A 298 114.82 -68.38 -51.36
CA LYS A 298 115.04 -67.05 -51.97
C LYS A 298 115.30 -67.05 -53.49
N VAL A 299 115.27 -65.82 -54.04
CA VAL A 299 115.66 -65.40 -55.40
C VAL A 299 114.62 -65.65 -56.50
N ARG A 300 113.92 -66.80 -56.56
CA ARG A 300 112.81 -66.94 -57.54
C ARG A 300 111.62 -66.04 -57.19
N ASP A 301 111.36 -65.85 -55.91
CA ASP A 301 110.28 -64.97 -55.43
C ASP A 301 110.46 -63.52 -55.88
N LYS A 302 111.67 -62.94 -55.83
CA LYS A 302 111.85 -61.48 -56.05
C LYS A 302 111.34 -60.93 -57.39
N GLN A 303 111.43 -61.71 -58.47
CA GLN A 303 110.87 -61.31 -59.76
C GLN A 303 109.34 -61.38 -59.75
N LYS A 304 108.78 -62.37 -59.04
CA LYS A 304 107.35 -62.56 -58.86
C LYS A 304 106.78 -61.51 -57.90
N GLU A 305 107.43 -61.26 -56.76
CA GLU A 305 107.12 -60.16 -55.83
C GLU A 305 107.06 -58.82 -56.56
N LEU A 306 107.99 -58.52 -57.47
CA LEU A 306 107.95 -57.29 -58.28
C LEU A 306 106.74 -57.23 -59.22
N GLN A 307 106.39 -58.36 -59.86
CA GLN A 307 105.29 -58.45 -60.80
C GLN A 307 103.92 -58.45 -60.09
N ASP A 308 103.82 -59.10 -58.93
CA ASP A 308 102.69 -59.07 -58.00
C ASP A 308 102.53 -57.65 -57.41
N LEU A 309 103.62 -56.93 -57.12
CA LEU A 309 103.59 -55.52 -56.69
C LEU A 309 103.14 -54.58 -57.82
N GLU A 310 103.53 -54.85 -59.07
CA GLU A 310 103.08 -54.09 -60.25
C GLU A 310 101.58 -54.33 -60.52
N CYS A 311 101.10 -55.56 -60.35
CA CYS A 311 99.67 -55.89 -60.37
C CYS A 311 98.93 -55.18 -59.23
N ALA A 312 99.43 -55.25 -57.99
CA ALA A 312 98.84 -54.54 -56.85
C ALA A 312 98.81 -53.01 -57.05
N LEU A 313 99.83 -52.43 -57.69
CA LEU A 313 99.82 -51.01 -58.07
C LEU A 313 98.75 -50.68 -59.12
N LYS A 314 98.54 -51.55 -60.11
CA LYS A 314 97.47 -51.38 -61.11
C LYS A 314 96.08 -51.54 -60.49
N GLU A 315 95.90 -52.52 -59.61
CA GLU A 315 94.66 -52.71 -58.84
C GLU A 315 94.38 -51.51 -57.92
N LEU A 316 95.38 -51.02 -57.19
CA LEU A 316 95.26 -49.82 -56.36
C LEU A 316 94.94 -48.58 -57.19
N THR A 317 95.56 -48.42 -58.37
CA THR A 317 95.29 -47.30 -59.30
C THR A 317 93.86 -47.37 -59.86
N ASN A 318 93.38 -48.56 -60.19
CA ASN A 318 92.00 -48.79 -60.62
C ASN A 318 91.00 -48.51 -59.48
N LEU A 319 91.31 -48.94 -58.25
CA LEU A 319 90.49 -48.71 -57.05
C LEU A 319 90.46 -47.23 -56.64
N VAL A 320 91.56 -46.50 -56.77
CA VAL A 320 91.61 -45.04 -56.59
C VAL A 320 90.78 -44.35 -57.67
N SER A 321 90.87 -44.82 -58.92
CA SER A 321 90.09 -44.26 -60.04
C SER A 321 88.59 -44.48 -59.87
N SER A 322 88.15 -45.67 -59.46
CA SER A 322 86.72 -45.95 -59.21
C SER A 322 86.18 -45.14 -58.03
N ARG A 323 86.92 -45.07 -56.91
CA ARG A 323 86.58 -44.17 -55.78
C ARG A 323 86.52 -42.70 -56.19
N LEU A 324 87.39 -42.25 -57.10
CA LEU A 324 87.37 -40.87 -57.58
C LEU A 324 86.13 -40.57 -58.43
N VAL A 325 85.63 -41.55 -59.21
CA VAL A 325 84.35 -41.45 -59.92
C VAL A 325 83.17 -41.45 -58.93
N GLU A 326 83.17 -42.35 -57.94
CA GLU A 326 82.16 -42.44 -56.88
C GLU A 326 82.05 -41.13 -56.07
N ILE A 327 83.19 -40.52 -55.71
CA ILE A 327 83.22 -39.21 -55.02
C ILE A 327 82.64 -38.11 -55.91
N ARG A 328 82.82 -38.15 -57.24
CA ARG A 328 82.19 -37.18 -58.16
C ARG A 328 80.68 -37.36 -58.24
N SER A 329 80.17 -38.58 -58.37
CA SER A 329 78.70 -38.80 -58.41
C SER A 329 78.03 -38.40 -57.10
N LEU A 330 78.62 -38.74 -55.95
CA LEU A 330 78.13 -38.30 -54.63
C LEU A 330 78.16 -36.77 -54.46
N HIS A 331 79.12 -36.08 -55.10
CA HIS A 331 79.16 -34.62 -55.09
C HIS A 331 78.04 -33.99 -55.96
N GLU A 332 77.78 -34.57 -57.12
CA GLU A 332 76.70 -34.15 -58.02
C GLU A 332 75.31 -34.36 -57.37
N GLU A 333 75.11 -35.51 -56.72
CA GLU A 333 73.92 -35.81 -55.92
C GLU A 333 73.73 -34.81 -54.78
N ARG A 334 74.81 -34.47 -54.05
CA ARG A 334 74.77 -33.45 -52.99
C ARG A 334 74.37 -32.08 -53.53
N ILE A 335 74.88 -31.68 -54.69
CA ILE A 335 74.49 -30.43 -55.37
C ILE A 335 72.99 -30.44 -55.70
N GLU A 336 72.46 -31.55 -56.21
CA GLU A 336 71.04 -31.67 -56.55
C GLU A 336 70.12 -31.70 -55.31
N ILE A 337 70.56 -32.31 -54.20
CA ILE A 337 69.87 -32.23 -52.91
C ILE A 337 69.83 -30.77 -52.41
N LEU A 338 70.94 -30.03 -52.50
CA LEU A 338 71.00 -28.62 -52.09
C LEU A 338 70.09 -27.72 -52.95
N LYS A 339 70.01 -27.95 -54.26
CA LYS A 339 69.05 -27.25 -55.15
C LYS A 339 67.59 -27.53 -54.75
N LYS A 340 67.26 -28.78 -54.39
CA LYS A 340 65.92 -29.16 -53.92
C LYS A 340 65.59 -28.52 -52.57
N LEU A 341 66.54 -28.49 -51.64
CA LEU A 341 66.37 -27.86 -50.33
C LEU A 341 66.17 -26.35 -50.45
N ALA A 342 66.92 -25.66 -51.31
CA ALA A 342 66.73 -24.23 -51.59
C ALA A 342 65.35 -23.92 -52.19
N LYS A 343 64.84 -24.77 -53.10
CA LYS A 343 63.46 -24.64 -53.62
C LYS A 343 62.42 -24.77 -52.51
N LEU A 344 62.55 -25.77 -51.63
CA LEU A 344 61.65 -25.97 -50.50
C LEU A 344 61.71 -24.81 -49.48
N GLN A 345 62.90 -24.28 -49.21
CA GLN A 345 63.07 -23.12 -48.34
C GLN A 345 62.37 -21.89 -48.90
N ASN A 346 62.50 -21.60 -50.20
CA ASN A 346 61.80 -20.49 -50.83
C ASN A 346 60.27 -20.64 -50.74
N THR A 347 59.73 -21.85 -50.96
CA THR A 347 58.27 -22.10 -50.79
C THR A 347 57.79 -21.99 -49.34
N LEU A 348 58.68 -22.09 -48.34
CA LEU A 348 58.34 -21.96 -46.92
C LEU A 348 58.46 -20.50 -46.41
N VAL A 349 59.43 -19.76 -46.94
CA VAL A 349 59.66 -18.32 -46.60
C VAL A 349 58.54 -17.43 -47.18
N ASP A 350 57.80 -17.92 -48.16
CA ASP A 350 56.63 -17.30 -48.79
C ASP A 350 55.39 -17.12 -47.85
N MET A 351 55.57 -17.02 -46.53
CA MET A 351 54.49 -16.70 -45.57
C MET A 351 53.76 -15.39 -45.91
N LYS A 352 54.42 -14.43 -46.58
CA LYS A 352 53.75 -13.25 -47.13
C LYS A 352 52.61 -13.64 -48.07
N ASN A 353 52.84 -14.60 -48.97
CA ASN A 353 51.85 -15.11 -49.92
C ASN A 353 50.74 -15.92 -49.23
N ILE A 354 50.96 -16.43 -48.02
CA ILE A 354 49.91 -16.99 -47.16
C ILE A 354 49.06 -15.85 -46.56
N SER A 355 49.68 -14.81 -46.00
CA SER A 355 48.95 -13.65 -45.44
C SER A 355 48.20 -12.81 -46.48
N SER A 356 48.68 -12.77 -47.72
CA SER A 356 47.99 -12.18 -48.88
C SER A 356 47.19 -13.20 -49.68
N SER A 357 47.02 -14.43 -49.18
CA SER A 357 46.15 -15.42 -49.81
C SER A 357 44.70 -15.00 -49.63
N LYS A 358 43.92 -15.07 -50.71
CA LYS A 358 42.48 -14.75 -50.70
C LYS A 358 41.71 -15.55 -49.64
N ALA A 359 42.15 -16.76 -49.30
CA ALA A 359 41.56 -17.58 -48.25
C ALA A 359 41.84 -17.03 -46.83
N PHE A 360 43.04 -16.52 -46.58
CA PHE A 360 43.41 -15.92 -45.28
C PHE A 360 42.73 -14.56 -45.10
N GLN A 361 42.68 -13.75 -46.17
CA GLN A 361 41.94 -12.48 -46.18
C GLN A 361 40.45 -12.71 -45.90
N LEU A 362 39.81 -13.65 -46.61
CA LEU A 362 38.41 -14.00 -46.36
C LEU A 362 38.14 -14.46 -44.91
N LEU A 363 39.05 -15.24 -44.32
CA LEU A 363 38.95 -15.66 -42.92
C LEU A 363 39.07 -14.46 -41.95
N ASN A 364 39.96 -13.52 -42.24
CA ASN A 364 40.14 -12.30 -41.45
C ASN A 364 38.93 -11.35 -41.58
N ASP A 365 38.37 -11.21 -42.78
CA ASP A 365 37.17 -10.41 -43.04
C ASP A 365 35.95 -11.03 -42.32
N GLN A 366 35.83 -12.37 -42.30
CA GLN A 366 34.83 -13.09 -41.51
C GLN A 366 35.04 -12.90 -40.00
N LEU A 367 36.29 -12.89 -39.52
CA LEU A 367 36.62 -12.66 -38.11
C LEU A 367 36.20 -11.25 -37.66
N GLU A 368 36.61 -10.20 -38.38
CA GLU A 368 36.23 -8.83 -38.05
C GLU A 368 34.71 -8.58 -38.22
N LYS A 369 34.05 -9.25 -39.18
CA LYS A 369 32.58 -9.25 -39.26
C LYS A 369 31.94 -9.88 -38.02
N SER A 370 32.37 -11.07 -37.60
CA SER A 370 31.83 -11.75 -36.41
C SER A 370 32.06 -10.95 -35.11
N LYS A 371 33.15 -10.18 -35.05
CA LYS A 371 33.50 -9.28 -33.95
C LYS A 371 32.61 -8.04 -33.91
N ALA A 372 32.33 -7.42 -35.06
CA ALA A 372 31.34 -6.34 -35.17
C ALA A 372 29.93 -6.83 -34.80
N GLU A 373 29.58 -8.06 -35.18
CA GLU A 373 28.32 -8.71 -34.78
C GLU A 373 28.26 -8.97 -33.26
N MET A 374 29.35 -9.45 -32.63
CA MET A 374 29.43 -9.58 -31.16
C MET A 374 29.27 -8.25 -30.43
N ASP A 375 29.88 -7.17 -30.92
CA ASP A 375 29.74 -5.85 -30.28
C ASP A 375 28.35 -5.23 -30.53
N GLN A 376 27.69 -5.54 -31.64
CA GLN A 376 26.26 -5.23 -31.85
C GLN A 376 25.36 -6.01 -30.87
N CYS A 377 25.64 -7.30 -30.64
CA CYS A 377 24.94 -8.10 -29.64
C CYS A 377 25.18 -7.57 -28.22
N ARG A 378 26.39 -7.11 -27.90
CA ARG A 378 26.72 -6.46 -26.62
C ARG A 378 25.89 -5.20 -26.39
N ALA A 379 25.85 -4.29 -27.37
CA ALA A 379 25.05 -3.06 -27.27
C ALA A 379 23.54 -3.35 -27.16
N SER A 380 23.05 -4.39 -27.84
CA SER A 380 21.67 -4.87 -27.70
C SER A 380 21.38 -5.41 -26.29
N LEU A 381 22.32 -6.15 -25.68
CA LEU A 381 22.20 -6.68 -24.33
C LEU A 381 22.23 -5.56 -23.27
N GLU A 382 23.09 -4.57 -23.43
CA GLU A 382 23.12 -3.38 -22.56
C GLU A 382 21.80 -2.59 -22.62
N LYS A 383 21.20 -2.44 -23.81
CA LYS A 383 19.86 -1.86 -23.97
C LYS A 383 18.77 -2.68 -23.27
N LEU A 384 18.76 -4.00 -23.46
CA LEU A 384 17.80 -4.91 -22.81
C LEU A 384 17.94 -4.92 -21.28
N GLN A 385 19.16 -4.80 -20.76
CA GLN A 385 19.40 -4.67 -19.32
C GLN A 385 18.73 -3.40 -18.75
N VAL A 386 18.89 -2.24 -19.42
CA VAL A 386 18.24 -0.98 -19.01
C VAL A 386 16.72 -1.07 -19.13
N GLU A 387 16.20 -1.69 -20.19
CA GLU A 387 14.75 -1.92 -20.34
C GLU A 387 14.20 -2.80 -19.21
N LYS A 388 14.91 -3.88 -18.86
CA LYS A 388 14.57 -4.76 -17.73
C LYS A 388 14.65 -4.04 -16.38
N ASP A 389 15.61 -3.13 -16.18
CA ASP A 389 15.70 -2.33 -14.94
C ASP A 389 14.56 -1.28 -14.87
N ASN A 390 14.13 -0.72 -16.00
CA ASN A 390 12.94 0.13 -16.08
C ASN A 390 11.64 -0.64 -15.80
N PHE A 391 11.49 -1.87 -16.30
CA PHE A 391 10.33 -2.72 -16.01
C PHE A 391 10.22 -3.02 -14.50
N VAL A 392 11.33 -3.33 -13.82
CA VAL A 392 11.36 -3.53 -12.35
C VAL A 392 11.01 -2.24 -11.58
N TRP A 393 11.24 -1.06 -12.16
CA TRP A 393 10.80 0.21 -11.57
C TRP A 393 9.29 0.41 -11.73
N HIS A 394 8.74 0.19 -12.93
CA HIS A 394 7.29 0.29 -13.17
C HIS A 394 6.47 -0.80 -12.46
N GLU A 395 7.02 -2.00 -12.27
CA GLU A 395 6.42 -3.06 -11.44
C GLU A 395 6.21 -2.56 -10.00
N LYS A 396 7.23 -1.93 -9.41
CA LYS A 396 7.15 -1.31 -8.08
C LYS A 396 6.17 -0.14 -8.06
N GLU A 397 6.22 0.73 -9.07
CA GLU A 397 5.27 1.83 -9.24
C GLU A 397 3.82 1.34 -9.29
N MET A 398 3.56 0.21 -9.96
CA MET A 398 2.24 -0.41 -10.04
C MET A 398 1.84 -1.10 -8.74
N SER A 399 2.75 -1.79 -8.04
CA SER A 399 2.45 -2.38 -6.73
C SER A 399 1.98 -1.31 -5.72
N LEU A 400 2.66 -0.16 -5.67
CA LEU A 400 2.27 0.95 -4.81
C LEU A 400 0.91 1.57 -5.20
N LYS A 401 0.53 1.52 -6.48
CA LYS A 401 -0.81 1.93 -6.94
C LYS A 401 -1.89 0.92 -6.54
N ILE A 402 -1.57 -0.37 -6.53
CA ILE A 402 -2.48 -1.44 -6.06
C ILE A 402 -2.67 -1.34 -4.55
N ASP A 403 -1.60 -1.18 -3.77
CA ASP A 403 -1.67 -0.98 -2.31
C ASP A 403 -2.51 0.26 -1.96
N LEU A 404 -2.30 1.37 -2.69
CA LEU A 404 -3.07 2.60 -2.53
C LEU A 404 -4.55 2.41 -2.92
N ALA A 405 -4.85 1.61 -3.95
CA ALA A 405 -6.22 1.30 -4.36
C ALA A 405 -6.96 0.42 -3.34
N ASP A 406 -6.28 -0.56 -2.72
CA ASP A 406 -6.83 -1.35 -1.61
C ASP A 406 -7.13 -0.46 -0.39
N ILE A 407 -6.22 0.47 -0.04
CA ILE A 407 -6.48 1.47 1.02
C ILE A 407 -7.71 2.32 0.67
N PHE A 408 -7.84 2.84 -0.56
CA PHE A 408 -9.03 3.58 -0.98
C PHE A 408 -10.31 2.74 -0.94
N TRP A 409 -10.26 1.48 -1.38
CA TRP A 409 -11.40 0.57 -1.35
C TRP A 409 -11.88 0.29 0.09
N ARG A 410 -10.96 0.01 1.02
CA ARG A 410 -11.26 -0.18 2.45
C ARG A 410 -11.86 1.09 3.07
N VAL A 411 -11.35 2.26 2.72
CA VAL A 411 -11.90 3.56 3.19
C VAL A 411 -13.30 3.80 2.61
N SER A 412 -13.53 3.47 1.34
CA SER A 412 -14.86 3.56 0.71
C SER A 412 -15.87 2.66 1.44
N SER A 413 -15.57 1.36 1.57
CA SER A 413 -16.41 0.38 2.25
C SER A 413 -16.68 0.74 3.73
N PHE A 414 -15.70 1.29 4.43
CA PHE A 414 -15.90 1.84 5.78
C PHE A 414 -16.85 3.05 5.77
N SER A 415 -16.70 3.97 4.81
CA SER A 415 -17.57 5.15 4.69
C SER A 415 -19.01 4.80 4.29
N GLU A 416 -19.19 3.79 3.43
CA GLU A 416 -20.48 3.25 3.00
C GLU A 416 -21.21 2.59 4.18
N SER A 417 -20.54 1.66 4.88
CA SER A 417 -21.11 0.99 6.06
C SER A 417 -21.43 1.99 7.19
N ARG A 418 -20.59 3.01 7.39
CA ARG A 418 -20.87 4.10 8.34
C ARG A 418 -22.03 4.99 7.90
N THR A 419 -22.20 5.22 6.60
CA THR A 419 -23.35 5.99 6.06
C THR A 419 -24.64 5.22 6.27
N ALA A 420 -24.69 3.93 5.91
CA ALA A 420 -25.84 3.06 6.16
C ALA A 420 -26.21 2.96 7.65
N GLU A 421 -25.22 2.94 8.56
CA GLU A 421 -25.46 2.98 10.01
C GLU A 421 -26.13 4.31 10.44
N LEU A 422 -25.69 5.44 9.87
CA LEU A 422 -26.26 6.76 10.15
C LEU A 422 -27.67 6.92 9.56
N GLU A 423 -27.91 6.39 8.35
CA GLU A 423 -29.24 6.34 7.73
C GLU A 423 -30.22 5.50 8.56
N GLN A 424 -29.80 4.32 9.02
CA GLN A 424 -30.63 3.49 9.91
C GLN A 424 -30.97 4.21 11.23
N ARG A 425 -30.00 4.94 11.81
CA ARG A 425 -30.23 5.79 13.00
C ARG A 425 -31.21 6.94 12.71
N LEU A 426 -31.10 7.59 11.55
CA LEU A 426 -32.00 8.67 11.13
C LEU A 426 -33.43 8.16 10.86
N GLN A 427 -33.58 7.02 10.20
CA GLN A 427 -34.88 6.37 9.97
C GLN A 427 -35.57 6.03 11.30
N LYS A 428 -34.85 5.43 12.25
CA LYS A 428 -35.37 5.16 13.60
C LYS A 428 -35.79 6.43 14.33
N LEU A 429 -35.03 7.52 14.23
CA LEU A 429 -35.40 8.82 14.81
C LEU A 429 -36.63 9.44 14.13
N ALA A 430 -36.84 9.21 12.83
CA ALA A 430 -38.05 9.63 12.12
C ALA A 430 -39.29 8.85 12.60
N GLU A 431 -39.17 7.53 12.80
CA GLU A 431 -40.21 6.68 13.37
C GLU A 431 -40.55 7.08 14.82
N GLU A 432 -39.52 7.32 15.65
CA GLU A 432 -39.70 7.85 17.01
C GLU A 432 -40.39 9.22 17.01
N ARG A 433 -40.06 10.11 16.05
CA ARG A 433 -40.74 11.40 15.89
C ARG A 433 -42.22 11.20 15.55
N ILE A 434 -42.55 10.33 14.59
CA ILE A 434 -43.94 10.04 14.19
C ILE A 434 -44.74 9.46 15.37
N LEU A 435 -44.13 8.60 16.19
CA LEU A 435 -44.74 8.05 17.40
C LEU A 435 -44.98 9.11 18.50
N LEU A 436 -44.14 10.14 18.58
CA LEU A 436 -44.35 11.27 19.50
C LEU A 436 -45.41 12.25 18.96
N GLU A 437 -45.40 12.50 17.65
CA GLU A 437 -46.36 13.37 16.93
C GLU A 437 -47.79 12.82 17.06
N THR A 438 -47.98 11.50 16.88
CA THR A 438 -49.28 10.82 17.08
C THR A 438 -49.75 10.86 18.53
N LYS A 439 -48.88 10.56 19.51
CA LYS A 439 -49.22 10.68 20.94
C LYS A 439 -49.57 12.11 21.36
N LEU A 440 -48.89 13.11 20.80
CA LEU A 440 -49.20 14.52 21.03
C LEU A 440 -50.59 14.88 20.49
N GLU A 441 -50.95 14.38 19.31
CA GLU A 441 -52.27 14.60 18.71
C GLU A 441 -53.39 13.81 19.42
N GLU A 442 -53.11 12.62 19.96
CA GLU A 442 -54.03 11.91 20.88
C GLU A 442 -54.27 12.74 22.16
N ALA A 443 -53.21 13.27 22.77
CA ALA A 443 -53.29 14.17 23.94
C ALA A 443 -53.89 15.56 23.62
N SER A 444 -53.91 15.98 22.34
CA SER A 444 -54.66 17.14 21.86
C SER A 444 -56.16 16.83 21.77
N ARG A 445 -56.49 15.58 21.39
CA ARG A 445 -57.86 15.13 21.14
C ARG A 445 -58.65 14.83 22.41
N GLU A 446 -57.99 14.56 23.54
CA GLU A 446 -58.60 14.22 24.83
C GLU A 446 -59.87 15.04 25.18
N PRO A 447 -61.02 14.39 25.40
CA PRO A 447 -62.26 15.07 25.76
C PRO A 447 -62.16 15.91 27.03
N GLY A 448 -61.39 15.44 28.03
CA GLY A 448 -61.15 16.17 29.28
C GLY A 448 -60.48 17.52 29.06
N ARG A 449 -59.41 17.56 28.25
CA ARG A 449 -58.71 18.81 27.89
C ARG A 449 -59.62 19.80 27.17
N LYS A 450 -60.44 19.32 26.24
CA LYS A 450 -61.43 20.16 25.51
C LYS A 450 -62.49 20.73 26.44
N LYS A 451 -62.98 19.93 27.41
CA LYS A 451 -63.91 20.39 28.46
C LYS A 451 -63.28 21.47 29.35
N ILE A 452 -62.06 21.24 29.86
CA ILE A 452 -61.33 22.21 30.69
C ILE A 452 -61.11 23.53 29.93
N ILE A 453 -60.74 23.48 28.64
CA ILE A 453 -60.59 24.68 27.80
C ILE A 453 -61.92 25.41 27.61
N ALA A 454 -63.05 24.70 27.49
CA ALA A 454 -64.37 25.31 27.40
C ALA A 454 -64.80 25.98 28.73
N GLU A 455 -64.52 25.34 29.87
CA GLU A 455 -64.78 25.88 31.22
C GLU A 455 -63.92 27.13 31.50
N PHE A 456 -62.63 27.10 31.18
CA PHE A 456 -61.77 28.29 31.25
C PHE A 456 -62.24 29.42 30.32
N LYS A 457 -62.67 29.11 29.09
CA LYS A 457 -63.25 30.12 28.18
C LYS A 457 -64.54 30.71 28.75
N ALA A 458 -65.41 29.92 29.34
CA ALA A 458 -66.64 30.41 29.98
C ALA A 458 -66.33 31.36 31.15
N LEU A 459 -65.36 30.99 32.00
CA LEU A 459 -64.89 31.82 33.12
C LEU A 459 -64.27 33.15 32.65
N VAL A 460 -63.42 33.11 31.62
CA VAL A 460 -62.81 34.31 31.02
C VAL A 460 -63.85 35.21 30.33
N LEU A 461 -64.97 34.65 29.85
CA LEU A 461 -66.08 35.40 29.27
C LEU A 461 -67.04 35.97 30.33
N SER A 462 -67.19 35.35 31.51
CA SER A 462 -67.99 35.91 32.60
C SER A 462 -67.24 37.00 33.36
N LEU A 463 -65.93 36.83 33.60
CA LEU A 463 -65.12 37.69 34.45
C LEU A 463 -65.24 39.20 34.15
N PRO A 464 -65.27 39.69 32.89
CA PRO A 464 -65.48 41.12 32.60
C PRO A 464 -66.86 41.64 33.02
N LYS A 465 -67.90 40.79 32.93
CA LYS A 465 -69.26 41.11 33.36
C LYS A 465 -69.34 41.13 34.89
N ASP A 466 -68.74 40.14 35.54
CA ASP A 466 -68.72 40.01 36.99
C ASP A 466 -67.91 41.16 37.64
N MET A 467 -66.77 41.53 37.04
CA MET A 467 -66.00 42.73 37.37
C MET A 467 -66.80 44.03 37.14
N GLY A 468 -67.58 44.11 36.06
CA GLY A 468 -68.46 45.25 35.79
C GLY A 468 -69.58 45.42 36.83
N ILE A 469 -70.16 44.31 37.30
CA ILE A 469 -71.11 44.30 38.42
C ILE A 469 -70.43 44.82 39.69
N LEU A 470 -69.29 44.23 40.07
CA LEU A 470 -68.53 44.63 41.26
C LEU A 470 -68.07 46.10 41.21
N GLN A 471 -67.69 46.62 40.03
CA GLN A 471 -67.34 48.02 39.84
C GLN A 471 -68.56 48.95 39.99
N SER A 472 -69.77 48.51 39.58
CA SER A 472 -71.02 49.24 39.80
C SER A 472 -71.52 49.20 41.25
N GLU A 473 -71.12 48.21 42.03
CA GLU A 473 -71.35 48.18 43.48
C GLU A 473 -70.36 49.08 44.20
N LEU A 474 -69.08 49.03 43.79
CA LEU A 474 -68.04 49.94 44.29
C LEU A 474 -68.37 51.42 44.05
N SER A 475 -69.01 51.78 42.93
CA SER A 475 -69.44 53.17 42.69
C SER A 475 -70.56 53.58 43.65
N LYS A 476 -71.60 52.76 43.82
CA LYS A 476 -72.69 52.99 44.79
C LYS A 476 -72.17 53.14 46.22
N TYR A 477 -71.22 52.30 46.63
CA TYR A 477 -70.59 52.42 47.95
C TYR A 477 -69.74 53.70 48.10
N LYS A 478 -69.09 54.18 47.02
CA LYS A 478 -68.39 55.49 47.03
C LYS A 478 -69.35 56.67 47.06
N GLU A 479 -70.47 56.59 46.36
CA GLU A 479 -71.56 57.58 46.38
C GLU A 479 -72.13 57.68 47.80
N ALA A 480 -72.57 56.57 48.40
CA ALA A 480 -73.06 56.52 49.78
C ALA A 480 -72.01 56.97 50.82
N ALA A 481 -70.72 56.63 50.62
CA ALA A 481 -69.64 57.13 51.48
C ALA A 481 -69.41 58.65 51.34
N SER A 482 -69.73 59.24 50.19
CA SER A 482 -69.65 60.69 49.93
C SER A 482 -70.86 61.40 50.56
N GLU A 483 -72.06 60.84 50.45
CA GLU A 483 -73.25 61.30 51.17
C GLU A 483 -73.04 61.29 52.69
N LEU A 484 -72.45 60.22 53.24
CA LEU A 484 -72.08 60.13 54.66
C LEU A 484 -71.02 61.18 55.07
N HIS A 485 -70.14 61.60 54.16
CA HIS A 485 -69.23 62.72 54.43
C HIS A 485 -69.94 64.07 54.40
N SER A 486 -70.89 64.28 53.47
CA SER A 486 -71.73 65.48 53.42
C SER A 486 -72.55 65.63 54.72
N LEU A 487 -73.27 64.58 55.12
CA LEU A 487 -74.05 64.51 56.36
C LEU A 487 -73.17 64.70 57.60
N ARG A 488 -71.95 64.14 57.61
CA ARG A 488 -70.98 64.38 58.70
C ARG A 488 -70.54 65.85 58.77
N GLY A 489 -70.32 66.50 57.62
CA GLY A 489 -70.02 67.93 57.53
C GLY A 489 -71.17 68.80 58.03
N GLU A 490 -72.41 68.46 57.68
CA GLU A 490 -73.62 69.14 58.18
C GLU A 490 -73.77 68.97 59.70
N VAL A 491 -73.59 67.76 60.25
CA VAL A 491 -73.59 67.51 61.70
C VAL A 491 -72.48 68.28 62.41
N GLN A 492 -71.29 68.41 61.81
CA GLN A 492 -70.21 69.23 62.36
C GLN A 492 -70.55 70.73 62.33
N PHE A 493 -71.16 71.23 61.25
CA PHE A 493 -71.64 72.61 61.14
C PHE A 493 -72.72 72.92 62.19
N LEU A 494 -73.71 72.03 62.35
CA LEU A 494 -74.77 72.14 63.34
C LEU A 494 -74.24 72.06 64.78
N SER A 495 -73.28 71.16 65.06
CA SER A 495 -72.57 71.12 66.35
C SER A 495 -71.78 72.42 66.61
N GLY A 496 -71.15 72.97 65.58
CA GLY A 496 -70.46 74.27 65.63
C GLY A 496 -71.41 75.47 65.75
N MET A 497 -72.67 75.35 65.33
CA MET A 497 -73.74 76.32 65.66
C MET A 497 -74.21 76.18 67.10
N LEU A 498 -74.46 74.94 67.57
CA LEU A 498 -74.92 74.67 68.92
C LEU A 498 -73.91 75.18 69.96
N ARG A 499 -72.62 74.86 69.81
CA ARG A 499 -71.56 75.38 70.69
C ARG A 499 -71.46 76.90 70.69
N ARG A 500 -71.71 77.56 69.55
CA ARG A 500 -71.78 79.04 69.52
C ARG A 500 -72.95 79.57 70.34
N LYS A 501 -74.11 78.91 70.30
CA LYS A 501 -75.27 79.29 71.15
C LYS A 501 -75.08 78.95 72.63
N GLU A 502 -74.37 77.87 72.93
CA GLU A 502 -73.94 77.51 74.28
C GLU A 502 -72.99 78.57 74.85
N ASN A 503 -71.94 78.95 74.11
CA ASN A 503 -71.03 80.05 74.48
C ASN A 503 -71.74 81.42 74.57
N GLU A 504 -72.71 81.72 73.69
CA GLU A 504 -73.53 82.93 73.79
C GLU A 504 -74.33 82.93 75.11
N LEU A 505 -75.00 81.84 75.44
CA LEU A 505 -75.76 81.68 76.69
C LEU A 505 -74.88 81.78 77.93
N GLU A 506 -73.70 81.15 77.92
CA GLU A 506 -72.74 81.23 79.03
C GLU A 506 -72.20 82.66 79.18
N SER A 507 -71.87 83.35 78.08
CA SER A 507 -71.45 84.77 78.13
C SER A 507 -72.56 85.71 78.63
N LEU A 508 -73.84 85.39 78.37
CA LEU A 508 -74.99 86.12 78.91
C LEU A 508 -75.22 85.78 80.39
N SER A 509 -75.00 84.53 80.80
CA SER A 509 -75.01 84.09 82.20
C SER A 509 -73.93 84.82 83.00
N ASP A 510 -72.67 84.78 82.54
CA ASP A 510 -71.54 85.50 83.12
C ASP A 510 -71.80 87.01 83.15
N ARG A 511 -72.36 87.59 82.09
CA ARG A 511 -72.73 89.01 82.10
C ARG A 511 -73.80 89.31 83.15
N SER A 512 -74.79 88.45 83.32
CA SER A 512 -75.84 88.60 84.35
C SER A 512 -75.28 88.43 85.77
N ALA A 513 -74.37 87.48 85.99
CA ALA A 513 -73.69 87.26 87.26
C ALA A 513 -72.72 88.40 87.59
N ASN A 514 -72.00 88.92 86.61
CA ASN A 514 -71.17 90.11 86.75
C ASN A 514 -72.01 91.34 87.07
N GLN A 515 -73.14 91.55 86.38
CA GLN A 515 -74.11 92.60 86.71
C GLN A 515 -74.70 92.43 88.13
N LEU A 516 -74.97 91.21 88.58
CA LEU A 516 -75.37 90.94 89.96
C LEU A 516 -74.25 91.30 90.95
N SER A 517 -72.99 90.99 90.59
CA SER A 517 -71.80 91.38 91.35
C SER A 517 -71.62 92.91 91.39
N GLU A 518 -71.90 93.60 90.29
CA GLU A 518 -71.85 95.06 90.19
C GLU A 518 -72.98 95.70 90.98
N VAL A 519 -74.20 95.16 90.97
CA VAL A 519 -75.30 95.62 91.84
C VAL A 519 -74.92 95.46 93.31
N ASN A 520 -74.31 94.33 93.71
CA ASN A 520 -73.85 94.13 95.08
C ASN A 520 -72.65 95.03 95.44
N LYS A 521 -71.69 95.22 94.52
CA LYS A 521 -70.58 96.19 94.66
C LYS A 521 -71.10 97.62 94.70
N LEU A 522 -72.15 97.97 93.98
CA LEU A 522 -72.79 99.29 94.02
C LEU A 522 -73.62 99.48 95.30
N GLN A 523 -74.20 98.44 95.88
CA GLN A 523 -74.81 98.52 97.22
C GLN A 523 -73.74 98.73 98.31
N LEU A 524 -72.57 98.10 98.18
CA LEU A 524 -71.40 98.39 99.01
C LEU A 524 -70.87 99.80 98.75
N VAL A 525 -70.59 100.19 97.51
CA VAL A 525 -70.11 101.53 97.14
C VAL A 525 -71.13 102.63 97.45
N VAL A 526 -72.44 102.37 97.53
CA VAL A 526 -73.43 103.34 98.05
C VAL A 526 -73.40 103.42 99.59
N ARG A 527 -73.05 102.34 100.29
CA ARG A 527 -72.78 102.35 101.73
C ARG A 527 -71.47 103.09 102.02
N ASP A 528 -70.43 102.80 101.24
CA ASP A 528 -69.11 103.38 101.36
C ASP A 528 -69.08 104.82 100.84
N LEU A 529 -69.85 105.21 99.81
CA LEU A 529 -70.03 106.63 99.44
C LEU A 529 -70.86 107.41 100.46
N ARG A 530 -71.71 106.75 101.28
CA ARG A 530 -72.32 107.44 102.44
C ARG A 530 -71.30 107.71 103.54
N GLN A 531 -70.19 106.99 103.57
CA GLN A 531 -69.08 107.19 104.50
C GLN A 531 -67.98 108.09 103.90
N THR A 532 -67.55 107.86 102.66
CA THR A 532 -66.57 108.68 101.95
C THR A 532 -67.13 110.01 101.43
N ASN A 533 -68.45 110.27 101.48
CA ASN A 533 -68.97 111.65 101.41
C ASN A 533 -68.87 112.39 102.78
N GLN A 534 -68.53 111.67 103.85
CA GLN A 534 -68.06 112.24 105.12
C GLN A 534 -66.53 112.44 105.07
N GLU A 535 -65.78 111.56 104.39
CA GLU A 535 -64.31 111.58 104.33
C GLU A 535 -63.70 112.37 103.15
N LEU A 536 -64.30 112.41 101.95
CA LEU A 536 -63.89 113.31 100.85
C LEU A 536 -64.17 114.78 101.18
N LYS A 537 -65.08 115.01 102.12
CA LYS A 537 -65.28 116.30 102.78
C LYS A 537 -64.06 116.75 103.61
N LEU A 538 -63.18 115.80 103.94
CA LEU A 538 -61.90 115.94 104.67
C LEU A 538 -60.68 115.77 103.73
N PHE A 539 -60.85 115.18 102.54
CA PHE A 539 -59.74 114.87 101.61
C PHE A 539 -59.66 115.76 100.36
N LEU A 540 -60.75 116.44 99.97
CA LEU A 540 -60.66 117.60 99.05
C LEU A 540 -59.77 118.73 99.62
N GLU A 541 -59.57 118.72 100.94
CA GLU A 541 -58.65 119.61 101.67
C GLU A 541 -57.16 119.38 101.35
N MET A 542 -56.76 118.22 100.79
CA MET A 542 -55.37 117.73 100.91
C MET A 542 -54.54 117.53 99.62
N TYR A 543 -55.04 117.92 98.44
CA TYR A 543 -54.28 117.97 97.15
C TYR A 543 -53.76 116.59 96.62
N ARG A 544 -53.11 116.37 95.45
CA ARG A 544 -53.02 116.90 94.06
C ARG A 544 -51.61 116.52 93.51
N CYS A 545 -51.48 116.03 92.26
CA CYS A 545 -50.23 115.94 91.43
C CYS A 545 -49.13 114.87 91.74
N GLU A 546 -48.19 114.44 90.85
CA GLU A 546 -48.00 114.18 89.37
C GLU A 546 -46.46 114.00 89.06
N PHE A 547 -45.86 113.35 88.03
CA PHE A 547 -46.23 112.36 86.97
C PHE A 547 -44.96 111.64 86.37
N ASN A 548 -44.99 111.06 85.15
CA ASN A 548 -43.93 110.23 84.45
C ASN A 548 -43.13 110.98 83.32
N ASP A 549 -42.19 110.32 82.57
CA ASP A 549 -42.22 110.09 81.08
C ASP A 549 -40.92 109.40 80.46
N SER A 550 -40.87 109.12 79.14
CA SER A 550 -39.79 108.42 78.37
C SER A 550 -39.69 108.80 76.86
N ARG A 551 -38.57 108.52 76.13
CA ARG A 551 -38.42 108.94 74.69
C ARG A 551 -37.53 108.13 73.71
N GLU A 552 -36.65 107.23 74.13
CA GLU A 552 -35.44 106.87 73.34
C GLU A 552 -35.57 105.80 72.22
N VAL A 553 -36.75 105.20 72.00
CA VAL A 553 -36.88 103.90 71.27
C VAL A 553 -36.88 104.00 69.72
N ILE A 554 -37.12 105.18 69.14
CA ILE A 554 -37.61 105.28 67.75
C ILE A 554 -36.50 105.21 66.67
N GLU A 555 -35.29 105.71 66.94
CA GLU A 555 -34.29 105.97 65.89
C GLU A 555 -33.54 104.73 65.38
N SER A 556 -33.58 103.60 66.12
CA SER A 556 -32.77 102.41 65.79
C SER A 556 -33.22 101.64 64.53
N ARG A 557 -34.45 101.86 64.03
CA ARG A 557 -35.09 100.94 63.06
C ARG A 557 -34.79 101.21 61.59
N ASP A 558 -34.44 102.44 61.23
CA ASP A 558 -34.33 102.89 59.82
C ASP A 558 -33.00 102.51 59.13
N MET A 559 -32.00 102.06 59.89
CA MET A 559 -30.71 101.64 59.33
C MET A 559 -30.72 100.19 58.84
N GLU A 560 -31.50 99.31 59.47
CA GLU A 560 -31.54 97.86 59.18
C GLU A 560 -32.04 97.56 57.76
N TYR A 561 -33.10 98.25 57.32
CA TYR A 561 -33.73 98.02 56.01
C TYR A 561 -32.82 98.32 54.80
N LYS A 562 -31.80 99.19 54.96
CA LYS A 562 -30.91 99.58 53.85
C LYS A 562 -29.85 98.53 53.54
N ALA A 563 -29.43 97.73 54.52
CA ALA A 563 -28.45 96.65 54.33
C ALA A 563 -29.04 95.47 53.54
N TRP A 564 -30.30 95.11 53.81
CA TRP A 564 -30.98 93.97 53.19
C TRP A 564 -31.12 94.06 51.67
N ALA A 565 -31.29 95.27 51.11
CA ALA A 565 -31.51 95.47 49.68
C ALA A 565 -30.29 95.09 48.81
N LEU A 566 -29.05 95.28 49.32
CA LEU A 566 -27.82 95.01 48.57
C LEU A 566 -27.45 93.52 48.51
N VAL A 567 -27.85 92.74 49.51
CA VAL A 567 -27.60 91.28 49.54
C VAL A 567 -28.42 90.56 48.46
N GLN A 568 -29.65 91.02 48.24
CA GLN A 568 -30.59 90.36 47.32
C GLN A 568 -30.22 90.52 45.85
N SER A 569 -29.59 91.65 45.45
CA SER A 569 -29.20 91.90 44.06
C SER A 569 -27.99 91.06 43.63
N PHE A 570 -26.96 90.95 44.47
CA PHE A 570 -25.82 90.05 44.20
C PHE A 570 -26.28 88.59 44.03
N LYS A 571 -27.22 88.13 44.86
CA LYS A 571 -27.78 86.76 44.79
C LYS A 571 -28.53 86.46 43.48
N SER A 572 -28.97 87.49 42.74
CA SER A 572 -29.62 87.33 41.42
C SER A 572 -28.67 87.42 40.22
N SER A 573 -27.39 87.75 40.42
CA SER A 573 -26.39 87.87 39.34
C SER A 573 -25.48 86.65 39.15
N LEU A 574 -25.61 85.65 40.02
CA LEU A 574 -24.81 84.42 39.99
C LEU A 574 -25.64 83.28 39.36
N ASP A 575 -25.28 82.85 38.14
CA ASP A 575 -25.97 81.79 37.38
C ASP A 575 -25.59 80.38 37.88
N GLU A 576 -25.78 80.18 39.19
CA GLU A 576 -25.33 79.02 39.96
C GLU A 576 -26.00 77.72 39.49
N HIS A 577 -27.30 77.78 39.17
CA HIS A 577 -28.08 76.64 38.68
C HIS A 577 -27.55 76.08 37.34
N LYS A 578 -27.07 76.93 36.43
CA LYS A 578 -26.48 76.52 35.14
C LYS A 578 -25.04 76.00 35.26
N LEU A 579 -24.36 76.27 36.37
CA LEU A 579 -23.14 75.56 36.73
C LEU A 579 -23.47 74.18 37.30
N GLU A 580 -24.41 74.11 38.24
CA GLU A 580 -24.85 72.86 38.88
C GLU A 580 -25.38 71.83 37.85
N LEU A 581 -26.19 72.25 36.88
CA LEU A 581 -26.70 71.39 35.80
C LEU A 581 -25.57 70.80 34.94
N ARG A 582 -24.50 71.55 34.68
CA ARG A 582 -23.34 71.04 33.92
C ARG A 582 -22.50 70.06 34.73
N VAL A 583 -22.38 70.27 36.04
CA VAL A 583 -21.71 69.31 36.94
C VAL A 583 -22.51 68.01 37.03
N LYS A 584 -23.84 68.06 37.16
CA LYS A 584 -24.70 66.86 37.16
C LYS A 584 -24.57 66.08 35.85
N ALA A 585 -24.70 66.75 34.70
CA ALA A 585 -24.54 66.11 33.39
C ALA A 585 -23.13 65.50 33.17
N ALA A 586 -22.07 66.12 33.70
CA ALA A 586 -20.71 65.57 33.66
C ALA A 586 -20.58 64.31 34.52
N ASN A 587 -21.08 64.35 35.76
CA ASN A 587 -21.05 63.22 36.68
C ASN A 587 -21.89 62.02 36.17
N GLU A 588 -23.04 62.29 35.54
CA GLU A 588 -23.88 61.27 34.90
C GLU A 588 -23.16 60.62 33.71
N ALA A 589 -22.50 61.41 32.86
CA ALA A 589 -21.69 60.90 31.75
C ALA A 589 -20.48 60.08 32.25
N GLU A 590 -19.82 60.53 33.32
CA GLU A 590 -18.73 59.79 33.96
C GLU A 590 -19.23 58.45 34.52
N ALA A 591 -20.32 58.42 35.28
CA ALA A 591 -20.90 57.19 35.84
C ALA A 591 -21.26 56.17 34.74
N ILE A 592 -21.85 56.62 33.63
CA ILE A 592 -22.14 55.77 32.46
C ILE A 592 -20.83 55.22 31.84
N SER A 593 -19.77 56.01 31.80
CA SER A 593 -18.45 55.55 31.31
C SER A 593 -17.79 54.53 32.24
N GLN A 594 -17.85 54.73 33.56
CA GLN A 594 -17.31 53.81 34.56
C GLN A 594 -18.08 52.48 34.58
N GLN A 595 -19.42 52.53 34.47
CA GLN A 595 -20.25 51.32 34.36
C GLN A 595 -19.94 50.54 33.08
N ARG A 596 -19.71 51.22 31.95
CA ARG A 596 -19.25 50.60 30.69
C ARG A 596 -17.86 49.95 30.84
N LEU A 597 -16.93 50.61 31.53
CA LEU A 597 -15.60 50.06 31.79
C LEU A 597 -15.68 48.77 32.63
N ALA A 598 -16.36 48.81 33.78
CA ALA A 598 -16.54 47.63 34.63
C ALA A 598 -17.24 46.46 33.90
N THR A 599 -18.20 46.76 33.02
CA THR A 599 -18.87 45.76 32.18
C THR A 599 -17.92 45.13 31.15
N ALA A 600 -16.96 45.88 30.62
CA ALA A 600 -15.93 45.37 29.71
C ALA A 600 -14.87 44.56 30.46
N GLU A 601 -14.43 45.02 31.62
CA GLU A 601 -13.46 44.33 32.49
C GLU A 601 -14.00 42.97 32.97
N ALA A 602 -15.27 42.90 33.37
CA ALA A 602 -15.93 41.64 33.71
C ALA A 602 -15.92 40.62 32.55
N LYS A 603 -16.19 41.08 31.31
CA LYS A 603 -16.12 40.24 30.10
C LYS A 603 -14.68 39.80 29.79
N ILE A 604 -13.69 40.67 30.00
CA ILE A 604 -12.28 40.31 29.83
C ILE A 604 -11.86 39.25 30.86
N ALA A 605 -12.34 39.33 32.10
CA ALA A 605 -12.11 38.30 33.11
C ALA A 605 -12.78 36.96 32.73
N GLU A 606 -14.04 36.98 32.29
CA GLU A 606 -14.77 35.79 31.83
C GLU A 606 -14.07 35.11 30.63
N LEU A 607 -13.58 35.88 29.65
CA LEU A 607 -12.85 35.36 28.49
C LEU A 607 -11.47 34.80 28.88
N ARG A 608 -10.77 35.41 29.85
CA ARG A 608 -9.51 34.88 30.40
C ARG A 608 -9.73 33.54 31.11
N GLN A 609 -10.77 33.43 31.93
CA GLN A 609 -11.13 32.19 32.60
C GLN A 609 -11.40 31.07 31.58
N LYS A 610 -12.24 31.34 30.56
CA LYS A 610 -12.55 30.37 29.49
C LYS A 610 -11.33 29.94 28.66
N LEU A 611 -10.36 30.83 28.47
CA LEU A 611 -9.09 30.52 27.79
C LEU A 611 -8.18 29.63 28.65
N GLU A 612 -8.19 29.83 29.97
CA GLU A 612 -7.42 29.00 30.90
C GLU A 612 -8.06 27.61 31.08
N ASP A 613 -9.40 27.54 31.08
CA ASP A 613 -10.16 26.29 31.10
C ASP A 613 -9.96 25.48 29.80
N SER A 614 -10.02 26.11 28.63
CA SER A 614 -9.71 25.40 27.37
C SER A 614 -8.23 24.98 27.28
N GLY A 615 -7.31 25.79 27.81
CA GLY A 615 -5.91 25.39 27.99
C GLY A 615 -5.74 24.15 28.85
N ARG A 616 -6.48 24.03 29.97
CA ARG A 616 -6.49 22.84 30.83
C ARG A 616 -7.00 21.59 30.09
N GLU A 617 -8.08 21.69 29.32
CA GLU A 617 -8.58 20.53 28.56
C GLU A 617 -7.64 20.12 27.41
N ILE A 618 -6.99 21.08 26.74
CA ILE A 618 -5.96 20.80 25.73
C ILE A 618 -4.79 20.02 26.35
N CYS A 619 -4.33 20.39 27.56
CA CYS A 619 -3.28 19.66 28.27
C CYS A 619 -3.70 18.21 28.58
N LYS A 620 -4.88 18.01 29.18
CA LYS A 620 -5.42 16.66 29.48
C LYS A 620 -5.55 15.79 28.23
N HIS A 621 -6.02 16.36 27.11
CA HIS A 621 -6.13 15.63 25.86
C HIS A 621 -4.76 15.28 25.27
N SER A 622 -3.76 16.17 25.39
CA SER A 622 -2.38 15.90 24.99
C SER A 622 -1.73 14.80 25.85
N GLU A 623 -1.93 14.82 27.16
CA GLU A 623 -1.49 13.76 28.09
C GLU A 623 -2.15 12.42 27.78
N THR A 624 -3.46 12.41 27.52
CA THR A 624 -4.23 11.21 27.15
C THR A 624 -3.73 10.63 25.81
N LEU A 625 -3.49 11.50 24.81
CA LEU A 625 -2.95 11.10 23.51
C LEU A 625 -1.54 10.49 23.65
N LYS A 626 -0.67 11.11 24.45
CA LYS A 626 0.68 10.60 24.72
C LYS A 626 0.65 9.25 25.41
N SER A 627 -0.17 9.09 26.46
CA SER A 627 -0.34 7.80 27.14
C SER A 627 -0.88 6.71 26.19
N LYS A 628 -1.79 7.04 25.27
CA LYS A 628 -2.28 6.07 24.26
C LYS A 628 -1.27 5.77 23.16
N HIS A 629 -0.36 6.68 22.84
CA HIS A 629 0.77 6.42 21.96
C HIS A 629 1.78 5.46 22.60
N GLU A 630 2.13 5.70 23.87
CA GLU A 630 3.03 4.82 24.67
C GLU A 630 2.44 3.42 24.85
N GLU A 631 1.12 3.32 25.05
CA GLU A 631 0.40 2.03 25.08
C GLU A 631 0.44 1.32 23.72
N GLY A 632 0.33 2.06 22.61
CA GLY A 632 0.46 1.52 21.24
C GLY A 632 1.86 1.00 20.92
N GLU A 633 2.92 1.70 21.36
CA GLU A 633 4.31 1.23 21.24
C GLU A 633 4.57 -0.04 22.06
N ALA A 634 3.95 -0.16 23.24
CA ALA A 634 4.00 -1.37 24.04
C ALA A 634 3.31 -2.57 23.35
N TYR A 635 2.12 -2.39 22.78
CA TYR A 635 1.45 -3.46 22.03
C TYR A 635 2.24 -3.88 20.77
N LEU A 636 2.85 -2.92 20.05
CA LEU A 636 3.72 -3.25 18.91
C LEU A 636 4.93 -4.10 19.35
N SER A 637 5.57 -3.71 20.45
CA SER A 637 6.69 -4.47 21.04
C SER A 637 6.28 -5.90 21.47
N GLU A 638 5.05 -6.07 21.98
CA GLU A 638 4.50 -7.38 22.32
C GLU A 638 4.21 -8.23 21.07
N ILE A 639 3.64 -7.63 20.01
CA ILE A 639 3.38 -8.28 18.72
C ILE A 639 4.70 -8.74 18.06
N GLU A 640 5.74 -7.90 18.06
CA GLU A 640 7.06 -8.25 17.54
C GLU A 640 7.68 -9.42 18.32
N SER A 641 7.59 -9.41 19.66
CA SER A 641 8.08 -10.49 20.53
C SER A 641 7.32 -11.82 20.31
N ILE A 642 6.00 -11.75 20.11
CA ILE A 642 5.17 -12.93 19.77
C ILE A 642 5.51 -13.46 18.38
N GLY A 643 5.74 -12.57 17.40
CA GLY A 643 6.17 -12.92 16.05
C GLY A 643 7.49 -13.70 16.05
N GLN A 644 8.51 -13.19 16.72
CA GLN A 644 9.80 -13.88 16.85
C GLN A 644 9.66 -15.25 17.53
N ALA A 645 8.89 -15.34 18.62
CA ALA A 645 8.65 -16.61 19.30
C ALA A 645 7.92 -17.63 18.41
N TYR A 646 7.08 -17.17 17.48
CA TYR A 646 6.42 -18.04 16.50
C TYR A 646 7.39 -18.51 15.41
N GLU A 647 8.27 -17.65 14.88
CA GLU A 647 9.31 -18.05 13.92
C GLU A 647 10.31 -19.06 14.52
N ASP A 648 10.73 -18.83 15.77
CA ASP A 648 11.61 -19.74 16.52
C ASP A 648 10.94 -21.12 16.69
N MET A 649 9.66 -21.15 17.09
CA MET A 649 8.87 -22.37 17.22
C MET A 649 8.64 -23.06 15.87
N GLN A 650 8.39 -22.31 14.80
CA GLN A 650 8.24 -22.85 13.45
C GLN A 650 9.54 -23.50 12.96
N THR A 651 10.69 -22.87 13.25
CA THR A 651 12.02 -23.39 12.96
C THR A 651 12.31 -24.67 13.76
N GLN A 652 11.96 -24.70 15.05
CA GLN A 652 12.06 -25.90 15.88
C GLN A 652 11.17 -27.05 15.36
N ASN A 653 9.94 -26.75 14.94
CA ASN A 653 9.02 -27.74 14.38
C ASN A 653 9.52 -28.31 13.05
N GLN A 654 10.12 -27.49 12.18
CA GLN A 654 10.78 -27.96 10.96
C GLN A 654 11.95 -28.90 11.29
N HIS A 655 12.78 -28.56 12.30
CA HIS A 655 13.88 -29.41 12.75
C HIS A 655 13.39 -30.74 13.36
N LEU A 656 12.30 -30.73 14.12
CA LEU A 656 11.70 -31.95 14.68
C LEU A 656 11.09 -32.84 13.57
N LEU A 657 10.42 -32.24 12.58
CA LEU A 657 9.90 -32.97 11.43
C LEU A 657 11.02 -33.65 10.63
N GLN A 658 12.13 -32.94 10.41
CA GLN A 658 13.34 -33.47 9.78
C GLN A 658 13.93 -34.66 10.58
N GLN A 659 14.00 -34.57 11.91
CA GLN A 659 14.44 -35.68 12.77
C GLN A 659 13.49 -36.89 12.74
N ILE A 660 12.18 -36.68 12.62
CA ILE A 660 11.21 -37.78 12.46
C ILE A 660 11.44 -38.48 11.12
N ILE A 661 11.56 -37.72 10.03
CA ILE A 661 11.88 -38.25 8.70
C ILE A 661 13.17 -39.08 8.74
N GLU A 662 14.24 -38.56 9.35
CA GLU A 662 15.52 -39.27 9.48
C GLU A 662 15.42 -40.54 10.34
N ARG A 663 14.57 -40.54 11.38
CA ARG A 663 14.31 -41.74 12.20
C ARG A 663 13.49 -42.78 11.47
N ASP A 664 12.49 -42.39 10.69
CA ASP A 664 11.68 -43.35 9.92
C ASP A 664 12.46 -43.92 8.74
N ASP A 665 13.26 -43.08 8.05
CA ASP A 665 14.20 -43.51 7.02
C ASP A 665 15.29 -44.45 7.62
N TYR A 666 15.59 -44.39 8.92
CA TYR A 666 16.41 -45.38 9.64
C TYR A 666 15.61 -46.65 10.03
N ASN A 667 14.40 -46.49 10.59
CA ASN A 667 13.53 -47.59 11.00
C ASN A 667 13.21 -48.53 9.82
N ILE A 668 12.92 -47.98 8.64
CA ILE A 668 12.68 -48.73 7.40
C ILE A 668 13.90 -49.59 7.05
N LYS A 669 15.11 -49.01 7.03
CA LYS A 669 16.36 -49.74 6.71
C LYS A 669 16.67 -50.85 7.73
N VAL A 670 16.29 -50.69 8.99
CA VAL A 670 16.39 -51.75 10.01
C VAL A 670 15.34 -52.84 9.79
N MET A 671 14.12 -52.48 9.41
CA MET A 671 13.05 -53.44 9.14
C MET A 671 13.34 -54.28 7.88
N ASP A 672 13.86 -53.65 6.81
CA ASP A 672 14.33 -54.33 5.60
C ASP A 672 15.46 -55.35 5.91
N ALA A 673 16.37 -54.99 6.82
CA ALA A 673 17.45 -55.88 7.27
C ALA A 673 16.91 -57.08 8.08
N CYS A 674 16.04 -56.83 9.07
CA CYS A 674 15.45 -57.91 9.87
C CYS A 674 14.49 -58.82 9.06
N GLY A 675 13.89 -58.30 7.99
CA GLY A 675 13.11 -59.10 7.04
C GLY A 675 13.98 -60.13 6.31
N GLN A 676 15.17 -59.74 5.86
CA GLN A 676 16.11 -60.65 5.18
C GLN A 676 16.66 -61.75 6.09
N ASP A 677 16.78 -61.51 7.40
CA ASP A 677 17.18 -62.52 8.39
C ASP A 677 16.03 -63.47 8.82
N SER A 678 14.80 -63.28 8.32
CA SER A 678 13.64 -64.15 8.62
C SER A 678 13.26 -65.13 7.48
N ASP A 679 13.88 -65.00 6.31
CA ASP A 679 13.71 -65.89 5.14
C ASP A 679 14.92 -66.86 4.95
N MET A 680 15.65 -67.17 6.04
CA MET A 680 16.69 -68.23 6.12
C MET A 680 16.45 -69.22 7.26
#